data_AF-W8C595-F1
#
_entry.id   AF-W8C595-F1
#
_cell.length_a   1.000
_cell.length_b   1.000
_cell.length_c   1.000
_cell.angle_alpha   90.00
_cell.angle_beta   90.00
_cell.angle_gamma   90.00
#
_symmetry.space_group_name_H-M   'P 1'
#
loop_
_entity.id
_entity.type
_entity.pdbx_description
1 polymer ?
#
loop_
_entity_poly.entity_id
_entity_poly.type
_entity_poly.pdbx_seq_one_letter_code
_entity_poly.pdbx_strand_id
1 'polypeptide(L)'
;METKYKILIEDAALYPSRFVEVFGNRGTHWDMSTWQSKEMSLAHDMVCLLLCNLEASESAPIQTLNAYMKMKRKVEEERKLETFLCEGPSTSKKLRMEIEKNKELEEGSEDDCDIDSPYEDVSDYSEEEYIGDQYYRFQLLEGTPNAPQLQNKYLDLWKMERKTKIFDIIDTKERLLIEVKLTLNPIQRSNEYLDDQDTDENTVLITVQPYTSQIVYSRGDYHLPGESKVTNFVLLRKNAFEREGLSFDLYNEVVNVTEFVFNNQRLNEYLKLFSNFYNHEEKTEESLSIDDLDIKLENIKIENLFKKLTQDHIINDYPDITWDGKLLPTIWKNHINAFEEDDINIDEFVNMIDAEEVENISGDLDLKLFFDSFKLRWDTLDEDARTFNIYDCSKKSKLKMIPVTIKDPLGIGKKNKTCNFDSNMKQKDFSEIPKRKYMPWFDEMIEKLAQDHNFVNEYCFLIENERENLHQLHIEIQASVEKFNKVVSLTNIAVMISETENMFSRLCGSYIAGKNKGGNHNKIVAFPIRSNFYKRPEKNIARRMSGIVIRGPTHARSLSDRTNIVTIEIVNDSFNEIYVKNHCLITYKNGMKILIRRNAFKKIDAPYLTFIKNSLFNPVNLIGEVFNFSMLKHNSINIVGGMGSILSNQGSKHFFIDRVVENVLMALIGNSRDEGYFSMLRKLLMILLSKRRSSFALSLNIDEFCDSVNECIIDNPLSMYFHNSILYVCSYYITGDV
;
A
#
# COMPACT_ATOMS: atom_id res chain seq x y z
N MET A 1 8.55 28.50 -8.09
CA MET A 1 7.67 29.34 -8.92
C MET A 1 7.78 30.80 -8.48
N GLU A 2 7.74 31.08 -7.18
CA GLU A 2 7.90 32.43 -6.58
C GLU A 2 9.17 33.19 -7.01
N THR A 3 10.31 32.50 -7.13
CA THR A 3 11.59 33.11 -7.56
C THR A 3 11.56 33.65 -8.99
N LYS A 4 10.68 33.15 -9.86
CA LYS A 4 10.59 33.58 -11.26
C LYS A 4 9.83 34.90 -11.42
N TYR A 5 8.77 35.12 -10.65
CA TYR A 5 8.04 36.41 -10.65
C TYR A 5 8.90 37.54 -10.09
N LYS A 6 9.75 37.25 -9.09
CA LYS A 6 10.75 38.20 -8.62
C LYS A 6 11.71 38.65 -9.73
N ILE A 7 12.21 37.69 -10.54
CA ILE A 7 13.08 37.98 -11.70
C ILE A 7 12.37 38.89 -12.72
N LEU A 8 11.07 38.68 -12.97
CA LEU A 8 10.29 39.54 -13.86
C LEU A 8 10.13 40.97 -13.33
N ILE A 9 9.86 41.13 -12.03
CA ILE A 9 9.74 42.45 -11.38
C ILE A 9 11.09 43.20 -11.43
N GLU A 10 12.19 42.48 -11.28
CA GLU A 10 13.55 43.05 -11.31
C GLU A 10 14.08 43.28 -12.75
N ASP A 11 13.36 42.82 -13.80
CA ASP A 11 13.73 43.04 -15.20
C ASP A 11 13.47 44.51 -15.60
N ALA A 12 14.55 45.31 -15.63
CA ALA A 12 14.50 46.73 -15.98
C ALA A 12 13.96 47.01 -17.40
N ALA A 13 13.93 46.01 -18.29
CA ALA A 13 13.32 46.15 -19.61
C ALA A 13 11.78 46.04 -19.57
N LEU A 14 11.24 45.43 -18.50
CA LEU A 14 9.81 45.26 -18.28
C LEU A 14 9.26 46.31 -17.31
N TYR A 15 9.91 46.47 -16.14
CA TYR A 15 9.53 47.46 -15.13
C TYR A 15 10.74 48.35 -14.80
N PRO A 16 10.67 49.67 -15.04
CA PRO A 16 11.72 50.59 -14.59
C PRO A 16 11.90 50.52 -13.07
N SER A 17 13.14 50.50 -12.57
CA SER A 17 13.39 50.35 -11.12
C SER A 17 12.73 51.44 -10.27
N ARG A 18 12.65 52.67 -10.77
CA ARG A 18 11.94 53.78 -10.11
C ARG A 18 10.42 53.56 -10.05
N PHE A 19 9.85 52.88 -11.04
CA PHE A 19 8.43 52.52 -11.04
C PHE A 19 8.14 51.50 -9.94
N VAL A 20 8.96 50.44 -9.85
CA VAL A 20 8.84 49.41 -8.80
C VAL A 20 9.04 50.00 -7.40
N GLU A 21 9.94 50.98 -7.25
CA GLU A 21 10.13 51.65 -5.96
C GLU A 21 8.87 52.42 -5.52
N VAL A 22 8.26 53.18 -6.44
CA VAL A 22 7.13 54.06 -6.12
C VAL A 22 5.81 53.30 -6.01
N PHE A 23 5.47 52.47 -6.99
CA PHE A 23 4.20 51.73 -7.04
C PHE A 23 4.27 50.39 -6.29
N GLY A 24 5.48 49.86 -6.07
CA GLY A 24 5.70 48.61 -5.35
C GLY A 24 6.15 48.84 -3.91
N ASN A 25 7.45 49.09 -3.72
CA ASN A 25 8.09 49.04 -2.39
C ASN A 25 7.52 50.02 -1.36
N ARG A 26 6.94 51.14 -1.79
CA ARG A 26 6.28 52.12 -0.92
C ARG A 26 4.80 51.82 -0.66
N GLY A 27 4.25 50.77 -1.26
CA GLY A 27 2.86 50.34 -1.08
C GLY A 27 2.64 49.65 0.27
N THR A 28 1.52 49.98 0.93
CA THR A 28 1.17 49.50 2.28
C THR A 28 1.07 47.98 2.42
N HIS A 29 0.74 47.27 1.34
CA HIS A 29 0.56 45.81 1.33
C HIS A 29 1.68 45.06 0.60
N TRP A 30 2.75 45.75 0.22
CA TRP A 30 3.82 45.16 -0.58
C TRP A 30 4.50 44.01 0.16
N ASP A 31 4.99 44.21 1.38
CA ASP A 31 5.77 43.18 2.08
C ASP A 31 4.98 41.91 2.42
N MET A 32 3.65 42.01 2.54
CA MET A 32 2.78 40.87 2.85
C MET A 32 2.25 40.14 1.60
N SER A 33 2.46 40.67 0.40
CA SER A 33 1.96 40.10 -0.85
C SER A 33 2.92 39.07 -1.46
N THR A 34 2.39 38.03 -2.08
CA THR A 34 3.20 37.05 -2.84
C THR A 34 3.87 37.72 -4.04
N TRP A 35 5.04 37.24 -4.48
CA TRP A 35 5.74 37.77 -5.65
C TRP A 35 4.88 37.78 -6.92
N GLN A 36 3.95 36.85 -7.03
CA GLN A 36 2.99 36.79 -8.11
C GLN A 36 1.93 37.89 -8.01
N SER A 37 1.34 38.11 -6.82
CA SER A 37 0.38 39.19 -6.59
C SER A 37 1.01 40.58 -6.80
N LYS A 38 2.27 40.73 -6.38
CA LYS A 38 3.08 41.92 -6.63
C LYS A 38 3.22 42.21 -8.12
N GLU A 39 3.54 41.19 -8.92
CA GLU A 39 3.71 41.35 -10.36
C GLU A 39 2.39 41.70 -11.04
N MET A 40 1.27 41.10 -10.64
CA MET A 40 -0.05 41.42 -11.20
C MET A 40 -0.50 42.85 -10.87
N SER A 41 -0.25 43.31 -9.63
CA SER A 41 -0.51 44.70 -9.22
C SER A 41 0.30 45.67 -10.09
N LEU A 42 1.63 45.47 -10.15
CA LEU A 42 2.51 46.31 -10.97
C LEU A 42 2.14 46.29 -12.46
N ALA A 43 1.66 45.16 -12.97
CA ALA A 43 1.22 45.05 -14.36
C ALA A 43 -0.04 45.90 -14.62
N HIS A 44 -1.01 45.88 -13.70
CA HIS A 44 -2.20 46.74 -13.79
C HIS A 44 -1.82 48.21 -13.64
N ASP A 45 -1.03 48.57 -12.62
CA ASP A 45 -0.53 49.94 -12.40
C ASP A 45 0.21 50.49 -13.63
N MET A 46 1.07 49.67 -14.24
CA MET A 46 1.83 50.05 -15.43
C MET A 46 0.91 50.25 -16.63
N VAL A 47 -0.11 49.41 -16.80
CA VAL A 47 -1.10 49.60 -17.87
C VAL A 47 -1.86 50.90 -17.66
N CYS A 48 -2.34 51.19 -16.44
CA CYS A 48 -3.04 52.43 -16.11
C CYS A 48 -2.15 53.66 -16.39
N LEU A 49 -0.89 53.62 -15.95
CA LEU A 49 0.09 54.68 -16.20
C LEU A 49 0.38 54.88 -17.69
N LEU A 50 0.54 53.80 -18.46
CA LEU A 50 0.84 53.87 -19.89
C LEU A 50 -0.36 54.36 -20.72
N LEU A 51 -1.59 54.04 -20.30
CA LEU A 51 -2.82 54.57 -20.89
C LEU A 51 -2.91 56.09 -20.73
N CYS A 52 -2.48 56.61 -19.59
CA CYS A 52 -2.30 58.03 -19.30
C CYS A 52 -1.10 58.63 -20.06
N ASN A 53 -1.13 58.61 -21.39
CA ASN A 53 -0.11 59.32 -22.17
C ASN A 53 -0.37 60.83 -22.03
N LEU A 54 0.66 61.57 -21.59
CA LEU A 54 0.58 62.97 -21.14
C LEU A 54 0.13 63.95 -22.25
N GLU A 55 -1.17 64.02 -22.54
CA GLU A 55 -1.79 65.13 -23.26
C GLU A 55 -1.94 66.31 -22.30
N ALA A 56 -1.24 67.42 -22.58
CA ALA A 56 -1.40 68.66 -21.83
C ALA A 56 -2.79 69.25 -22.08
N SER A 57 -3.46 69.68 -21.02
CA SER A 57 -4.77 70.35 -21.08
C SER A 57 -4.65 71.70 -21.80
N GLU A 58 -5.61 72.02 -22.67
CA GLU A 58 -5.63 73.25 -23.50
C GLU A 58 -5.70 74.56 -22.67
N SER A 59 -5.89 74.48 -21.35
CA SER A 59 -6.12 75.64 -20.48
C SER A 59 -4.88 76.22 -19.76
N ALA A 60 -3.65 75.81 -20.09
CA ALA A 60 -2.45 76.32 -19.41
C ALA A 60 -1.79 77.52 -20.14
N PRO A 61 -1.63 78.71 -19.51
CA PRO A 61 -0.84 79.80 -20.09
C PRO A 61 0.63 79.38 -20.23
N ILE A 62 1.20 79.51 -21.44
CA ILE A 62 2.58 79.13 -21.79
C ILE A 62 3.66 79.74 -20.87
N GLN A 63 3.34 80.84 -20.18
CA GLN A 63 4.26 81.51 -19.26
C GLN A 63 4.44 80.76 -17.93
N THR A 64 3.44 79.99 -17.47
CA THR A 64 3.49 79.25 -16.19
C THR A 64 4.19 77.90 -16.33
N LEU A 65 4.04 77.23 -17.49
CA LEU A 65 4.72 75.98 -17.81
C LEU A 65 6.26 76.15 -17.86
N ASN A 66 6.72 77.29 -18.37
CA ASN A 66 8.14 77.64 -18.41
C ASN A 66 8.73 77.95 -17.01
N ALA A 67 7.93 78.49 -16.09
CA ALA A 67 8.33 78.70 -14.69
C ALA A 67 8.45 77.37 -13.94
N TYR A 68 7.49 76.46 -14.12
CA TYR A 68 7.54 75.11 -13.55
C TYR A 68 8.73 74.28 -14.09
N MET A 69 9.02 74.33 -15.40
CA MET A 69 10.20 73.66 -15.97
C MET A 69 11.54 74.24 -15.46
N LYS A 70 11.61 75.55 -15.18
CA LYS A 70 12.80 76.17 -14.55
C LYS A 70 12.98 75.73 -13.10
N MET A 71 11.88 75.60 -12.35
CA MET A 71 11.89 75.18 -10.96
C MET A 71 12.22 73.67 -10.84
N LYS A 72 11.68 72.85 -11.73
CA LYS A 72 11.98 71.40 -11.83
C LYS A 72 13.44 71.12 -12.15
N ARG A 73 14.08 71.93 -13.01
CA ARG A 73 15.55 71.86 -13.25
C ARG A 73 16.37 72.22 -12.01
N LYS A 74 15.90 73.19 -11.20
CA LYS A 74 16.58 73.61 -9.97
C LYS A 74 16.52 72.52 -8.89
N VAL A 75 15.35 71.90 -8.72
CA VAL A 75 15.13 70.78 -7.80
C VAL A 75 15.86 69.50 -8.27
N GLU A 76 15.98 69.26 -9.58
CA GLU A 76 16.81 68.17 -10.11
C GLU A 76 18.32 68.39 -9.96
N GLU A 77 18.80 69.64 -10.00
CA GLU A 77 20.21 69.97 -9.72
C GLU A 77 20.53 69.83 -8.22
N GLU A 78 19.62 70.22 -7.33
CA GLU A 78 19.74 70.04 -5.88
C GLU A 78 19.66 68.55 -5.47
N ARG A 79 18.72 67.78 -6.05
CA ARG A 79 18.64 66.32 -5.81
C ARG A 79 19.83 65.55 -6.38
N LYS A 80 20.41 65.96 -7.52
CA LYS A 80 21.66 65.36 -8.02
C LYS A 80 22.84 65.61 -7.08
N LEU A 81 22.84 66.72 -6.35
CA LEU A 81 23.85 67.04 -5.34
C LEU A 81 23.71 66.15 -4.09
N GLU A 82 22.47 65.87 -3.64
CA GLU A 82 22.19 64.96 -2.51
C GLU A 82 22.44 63.49 -2.86
N THR A 83 22.08 63.04 -4.07
CA THR A 83 22.30 61.65 -4.50
C THR A 83 23.80 61.33 -4.64
N PHE A 84 24.65 62.33 -4.89
CA PHE A 84 26.11 62.17 -4.96
C PHE A 84 26.80 62.13 -3.59
N LEU A 85 26.10 62.49 -2.50
CA LEU A 85 26.63 62.50 -1.12
C LEU A 85 26.30 61.22 -0.32
N CYS A 86 25.40 60.36 -0.81
CA CYS A 86 24.99 59.11 -0.16
C CYS A 86 25.59 57.83 -0.77
N GLU A 87 26.37 57.90 -1.85
CA GLU A 87 27.11 56.75 -2.36
C GLU A 87 28.52 56.68 -1.77
N GLY A 88 28.78 55.59 -1.06
CA GLY A 88 30.05 55.31 -0.39
C GLY A 88 31.26 55.22 -1.33
N PRO A 89 32.47 55.29 -0.77
CA PRO A 89 33.68 55.62 -1.49
C PRO A 89 34.23 54.39 -2.23
N SER A 90 34.08 54.36 -3.55
CA SER A 90 35.05 53.68 -4.39
C SER A 90 35.27 54.48 -5.66
N THR A 91 36.53 54.86 -5.86
CA THR A 91 37.08 55.57 -7.04
C THR A 91 36.70 57.04 -7.28
N SER A 92 37.25 57.97 -6.49
CA SER A 92 38.02 59.10 -7.06
C SER A 92 38.75 59.93 -5.98
N LYS A 93 39.95 59.49 -5.59
CA LYS A 93 40.91 60.25 -4.76
C LYS A 93 41.45 61.53 -5.43
N LYS A 94 40.87 61.94 -6.56
CA LYS A 94 41.26 63.11 -7.36
C LYS A 94 40.29 64.30 -7.27
N LEU A 95 39.06 64.11 -6.77
CA LEU A 95 38.07 65.19 -6.62
C LEU A 95 38.00 65.77 -5.18
N ARG A 96 38.48 65.00 -4.18
CA ARG A 96 38.46 65.41 -2.75
C ARG A 96 39.43 66.56 -2.42
N MET A 97 40.49 66.75 -3.22
CA MET A 97 41.43 67.87 -3.02
C MET A 97 40.93 69.21 -3.58
N GLU A 98 39.86 69.24 -4.38
CA GLU A 98 39.28 70.51 -4.89
C GLU A 98 38.19 71.07 -3.97
N ILE A 99 37.53 70.22 -3.16
CA ILE A 99 36.43 70.63 -2.27
C ILE A 99 36.95 71.08 -0.89
N GLU A 100 38.08 70.53 -0.43
CA GLU A 100 38.77 70.99 0.79
C GLU A 100 39.37 72.40 0.68
N LYS A 101 39.31 73.03 -0.51
CA LYS A 101 39.77 74.41 -0.72
C LYS A 101 38.68 75.47 -0.53
N ASN A 102 37.40 75.08 -0.38
CA ASN A 102 36.26 76.00 -0.42
C ASN A 102 35.29 75.93 0.79
N LYS A 103 35.63 75.26 1.89
CA LYS A 103 34.79 75.22 3.11
C LYS A 103 35.55 75.47 4.43
N GLU A 104 36.59 76.30 4.37
CA GLU A 104 36.87 77.22 5.47
C GLU A 104 35.90 78.39 5.29
N LEU A 105 34.82 78.44 6.09
CA LEU A 105 34.10 79.62 6.55
C LEU A 105 32.70 79.21 7.03
N GLU A 106 32.41 79.56 8.30
CA GLU A 106 31.09 79.56 8.97
C GLU A 106 30.65 78.18 9.47
N GLU A 107 31.02 77.69 10.66
CA GLU A 107 31.11 78.26 12.03
C GLU A 107 29.77 78.69 12.66
N GLY A 108 29.44 77.99 13.77
CA GLY A 108 28.54 78.42 14.86
C GLY A 108 27.11 77.85 14.78
N SER A 109 26.50 77.27 15.81
CA SER A 109 26.81 77.08 17.24
C SER A 109 25.76 76.13 17.83
N GLU A 110 26.17 75.24 18.75
CA GLU A 110 25.60 74.96 20.09
C GLU A 110 24.14 75.40 20.36
N ASP A 111 23.22 74.64 20.96
CA ASP A 111 23.34 73.80 22.17
C ASP A 111 22.05 72.98 22.44
N ASP A 112 22.23 71.79 23.03
CA ASP A 112 21.48 71.13 24.12
C ASP A 112 19.94 70.85 24.15
N CYS A 113 19.69 69.55 24.42
CA CYS A 113 18.74 68.95 25.38
C CYS A 113 17.29 68.55 24.99
N ASP A 114 17.12 67.21 25.04
CA ASP A 114 16.15 66.47 25.85
C ASP A 114 14.74 66.07 25.33
N ILE A 115 14.60 64.73 25.22
CA ILE A 115 13.59 63.86 25.86
C ILE A 115 12.18 63.70 25.21
N ASP A 116 11.94 62.43 24.84
CA ASP A 116 10.70 61.62 24.79
C ASP A 116 9.48 62.01 23.92
N SER A 117 9.27 61.22 22.85
CA SER A 117 8.13 60.28 22.63
C SER A 117 6.67 60.85 22.48
N PRO A 118 5.76 60.18 21.72
CA PRO A 118 5.78 59.89 20.29
C PRO A 118 4.37 60.13 19.67
N TYR A 119 4.05 61.28 19.08
CA TYR A 119 2.88 61.40 18.17
C TYR A 119 3.06 62.70 17.38
N GLU A 120 3.55 62.60 16.15
CA GLU A 120 3.47 63.71 15.20
C GLU A 120 2.75 63.25 13.94
N ASP A 121 1.67 63.97 13.68
CA ASP A 121 1.02 64.20 12.40
C ASP A 121 2.04 64.24 11.26
N VAL A 122 1.87 63.35 10.29
CA VAL A 122 2.38 63.60 8.93
C VAL A 122 1.27 64.28 8.14
N SER A 123 0.96 65.51 8.52
CA SER A 123 0.29 66.48 7.65
C SER A 123 1.27 67.60 7.36
N ASP A 124 2.11 67.40 6.34
CA ASP A 124 2.71 68.49 5.57
C ASP A 124 3.27 67.94 4.25
N TYR A 125 2.37 67.46 3.40
CA TYR A 125 2.60 67.60 1.96
C TYR A 125 2.20 69.03 1.62
N SER A 126 3.18 69.88 1.35
CA SER A 126 2.93 71.25 0.92
C SER A 126 1.98 71.25 -0.28
N GLU A 127 0.97 72.12 -0.27
CA GLU A 127 -0.02 72.29 -1.35
C GLU A 127 0.63 72.53 -2.74
N GLU A 128 1.95 72.79 -2.78
CA GLU A 128 2.74 73.09 -3.96
C GLU A 128 3.08 71.87 -4.84
N GLU A 129 3.13 70.64 -4.30
CA GLU A 129 3.36 69.42 -5.11
C GLU A 129 2.11 69.00 -5.91
N TYR A 130 0.91 69.39 -5.44
CA TYR A 130 -0.39 69.09 -6.06
C TYR A 130 -0.75 69.99 -7.26
N ILE A 131 0.04 71.03 -7.52
CA ILE A 131 -0.25 71.99 -8.61
C ILE A 131 0.18 71.40 -9.96
N GLY A 132 1.15 70.47 -10.01
CA GLY A 132 1.71 69.94 -11.25
C GLY A 132 0.80 69.03 -12.07
N ASP A 133 -0.10 68.28 -11.42
CA ASP A 133 -0.92 67.27 -12.11
C ASP A 133 -2.21 67.83 -12.69
N GLN A 134 -2.70 68.99 -12.23
CA GLN A 134 -3.92 69.64 -12.76
C GLN A 134 -3.82 70.09 -14.24
N TYR A 135 -2.66 69.90 -14.88
CA TYR A 135 -2.37 70.32 -16.25
C TYR A 135 -2.48 69.21 -17.30
N TYR A 136 -2.78 67.97 -16.92
CA TYR A 136 -2.93 66.87 -17.87
C TYR A 136 -4.39 66.45 -18.01
N ARG A 137 -4.78 66.07 -19.23
CA ARG A 137 -6.15 65.64 -19.52
C ARG A 137 -6.56 64.41 -18.69
N PHE A 138 -5.68 63.41 -18.63
CA PHE A 138 -5.90 62.17 -17.90
C PHE A 138 -5.22 62.24 -16.53
N GLN A 139 -5.97 62.00 -15.46
CA GLN A 139 -5.47 61.92 -14.09
C GLN A 139 -5.45 60.47 -13.66
N LEU A 140 -4.30 59.97 -13.21
CA LEU A 140 -4.18 58.64 -12.65
C LEU A 140 -4.63 58.66 -11.18
N LEU A 141 -5.65 57.89 -10.85
CA LEU A 141 -6.08 57.66 -9.46
C LEU A 141 -5.36 56.46 -8.85
N GLU A 142 -5.13 55.43 -9.66
CA GLU A 142 -4.47 54.20 -9.20
C GLU A 142 -3.06 54.48 -8.65
N GLY A 143 -2.77 53.91 -7.47
CA GLY A 143 -1.51 54.13 -6.75
C GLY A 143 -1.37 55.49 -6.05
N THR A 144 -2.39 56.36 -6.08
CA THR A 144 -2.37 57.63 -5.33
C THR A 144 -2.89 57.47 -3.89
N PRO A 145 -2.24 58.04 -2.87
CA PRO A 145 -2.63 57.84 -1.46
C PRO A 145 -4.00 58.43 -1.10
N ASN A 146 -4.49 59.41 -1.90
CA ASN A 146 -5.75 60.12 -1.67
C ASN A 146 -6.77 59.92 -2.80
N ALA A 147 -6.73 58.80 -3.52
CA ALA A 147 -7.61 58.51 -4.67
C ALA A 147 -9.11 58.80 -4.42
N PRO A 148 -9.73 58.41 -3.28
CA PRO A 148 -11.15 58.70 -3.03
C PRO A 148 -11.43 60.21 -2.91
N GLN A 149 -10.52 60.97 -2.29
CA GLN A 149 -10.68 62.41 -2.13
C GLN A 149 -10.56 63.13 -3.47
N LEU A 150 -9.62 62.69 -4.32
CA LEU A 150 -9.40 63.25 -5.65
C LEU A 150 -10.57 62.96 -6.60
N GLN A 151 -11.07 61.72 -6.61
CA GLN A 151 -12.26 61.35 -7.38
C GLN A 151 -13.49 62.18 -6.95
N ASN A 152 -13.75 62.26 -5.65
CA ASN A 152 -14.87 63.04 -5.13
C ASN A 152 -14.74 64.53 -5.44
N LYS A 153 -13.52 65.07 -5.43
CA LYS A 153 -13.27 66.46 -5.82
C LYS A 153 -13.70 66.73 -7.26
N TYR A 154 -13.36 65.86 -8.22
CA TYR A 154 -13.77 66.02 -9.62
C TYR A 154 -15.28 65.81 -9.82
N LEU A 155 -15.88 64.81 -9.14
CA LEU A 155 -17.32 64.58 -9.19
C LEU A 155 -18.11 65.78 -8.66
N ASP A 156 -17.68 66.36 -7.53
CA ASP A 156 -18.28 67.59 -6.98
C ASP A 156 -18.13 68.77 -7.97
N LEU A 157 -16.96 68.89 -8.62
CA LEU A 157 -16.67 69.94 -9.62
C LEU A 157 -17.56 69.82 -10.87
N TRP A 158 -17.86 68.59 -11.30
CA TRP A 158 -18.72 68.29 -12.43
C TRP A 158 -20.19 68.16 -12.07
N LYS A 159 -20.53 68.29 -10.79
CA LYS A 159 -21.88 68.11 -10.24
C LYS A 159 -22.46 66.73 -10.54
N MET A 160 -21.63 65.71 -10.43
CA MET A 160 -21.99 64.30 -10.59
C MET A 160 -22.19 63.64 -9.21
N GLU A 161 -22.96 62.55 -9.17
CA GLU A 161 -23.14 61.78 -7.94
C GLU A 161 -21.83 61.09 -7.54
N ARG A 162 -21.56 61.05 -6.23
CA ARG A 162 -20.38 60.37 -5.70
C ARG A 162 -20.52 58.87 -5.86
N LYS A 163 -19.51 58.24 -6.45
CA LYS A 163 -19.44 56.79 -6.66
C LYS A 163 -18.84 56.09 -5.44
N THR A 164 -19.33 54.90 -5.12
CA THR A 164 -18.80 54.09 -4.01
C THR A 164 -17.49 53.41 -4.41
N LYS A 165 -17.38 53.03 -5.68
CA LYS A 165 -16.20 52.47 -6.32
C LYS A 165 -15.18 53.56 -6.64
N ILE A 166 -13.91 53.24 -6.41
CA ILE A 166 -12.78 54.04 -6.84
C ILE A 166 -12.36 53.54 -8.22
N PHE A 167 -12.29 54.44 -9.19
CA PHE A 167 -11.88 54.16 -10.56
C PHE A 167 -10.38 54.39 -10.73
N ASP A 168 -9.80 53.84 -11.79
CA ASP A 168 -8.35 53.86 -12.01
C ASP A 168 -7.85 55.17 -12.63
N ILE A 169 -8.62 55.76 -13.56
CA ILE A 169 -8.24 56.94 -14.35
C ILE A 169 -9.43 57.91 -14.48
N ILE A 170 -9.15 59.22 -14.53
CA ILE A 170 -10.14 60.27 -14.83
C ILE A 170 -9.77 60.97 -16.15
N ASP A 171 -10.70 61.08 -17.10
CA ASP A 171 -10.59 62.02 -18.24
C ASP A 171 -11.29 63.33 -17.89
N THR A 172 -10.51 64.40 -17.70
CA THR A 172 -11.02 65.71 -17.30
C THR A 172 -11.71 66.49 -18.42
N LYS A 173 -11.44 66.15 -19.69
CA LYS A 173 -12.03 66.79 -20.86
C LYS A 173 -13.42 66.23 -21.15
N GLU A 174 -13.51 64.90 -21.22
CA GLU A 174 -14.78 64.19 -21.48
C GLU A 174 -15.59 63.95 -20.20
N ARG A 175 -15.02 64.28 -19.03
CA ARG A 175 -15.61 64.09 -17.69
C ARG A 175 -15.98 62.64 -17.40
N LEU A 176 -15.06 61.73 -17.71
CA LEU A 176 -15.27 60.29 -17.57
C LEU A 176 -14.43 59.71 -16.43
N LEU A 177 -15.00 58.78 -15.67
CA LEU A 177 -14.28 57.88 -14.79
C LEU A 177 -14.01 56.56 -15.54
N ILE A 178 -12.78 56.08 -15.48
CA ILE A 178 -12.31 54.97 -16.31
C ILE A 178 -11.78 53.86 -15.41
N GLU A 179 -12.37 52.68 -15.56
CA GLU A 179 -11.92 51.44 -14.95
C GLU A 179 -11.07 50.67 -15.96
N VAL A 180 -9.91 50.19 -15.54
CA VAL A 180 -8.98 49.39 -16.34
C VAL A 180 -8.88 47.99 -15.74
N LYS A 181 -9.05 46.96 -16.56
CA LYS A 181 -8.90 45.56 -16.15
C LYS A 181 -8.02 44.79 -17.10
N LEU A 182 -6.99 44.15 -16.56
CA LEU A 182 -6.18 43.17 -17.27
C LEU A 182 -6.82 41.79 -17.05
N THR A 183 -7.43 41.19 -18.07
CA THR A 183 -8.25 39.95 -17.93
C THR A 183 -8.15 39.01 -19.13
N LEU A 184 -8.33 37.70 -18.89
CA LEU A 184 -8.46 36.71 -19.96
C LEU A 184 -9.87 36.62 -20.54
N ASN A 185 -10.89 37.05 -19.79
CA ASN A 185 -12.29 36.96 -20.17
C ASN A 185 -12.94 38.36 -20.25
N PRO A 186 -12.62 39.16 -21.28
CA PRO A 186 -13.12 40.53 -21.40
C PRO A 186 -14.65 40.60 -21.47
N ILE A 187 -15.31 39.56 -22.00
CA ILE A 187 -16.77 39.49 -22.11
C ILE A 187 -17.42 39.37 -20.73
N GLN A 188 -16.91 38.46 -19.88
CA GLN A 188 -17.42 38.30 -18.53
C GLN A 188 -17.27 39.59 -17.73
N ARG A 189 -16.10 40.23 -17.77
CA ARG A 189 -15.87 41.51 -17.08
C ARG A 189 -16.72 42.64 -17.60
N SER A 190 -17.00 42.66 -18.90
CA SER A 190 -17.93 43.64 -19.47
C SER A 190 -19.34 43.45 -18.90
N ASN A 191 -19.81 42.21 -18.73
CA ASN A 191 -21.12 41.93 -18.13
C ASN A 191 -21.15 42.32 -16.65
N GLU A 192 -20.15 41.92 -15.87
CA GLU A 192 -20.07 42.28 -14.43
C GLU A 192 -20.03 43.79 -14.22
N TYR A 193 -19.35 44.52 -15.10
CA TYR A 193 -19.30 45.98 -15.06
C TYR A 193 -20.66 46.62 -15.39
N LEU A 194 -21.41 46.08 -16.35
CA LEU A 194 -22.75 46.57 -16.68
C LEU A 194 -23.76 46.32 -15.55
N ASP A 195 -23.54 45.29 -14.73
CA ASP A 195 -24.38 44.95 -13.58
C ASP A 195 -24.01 45.72 -12.29
N ASP A 196 -22.92 46.51 -12.30
CA ASP A 196 -22.43 47.30 -11.17
C ASP A 196 -23.27 48.59 -10.98
N GLN A 197 -23.63 48.92 -9.73
CA GLN A 197 -24.48 50.07 -9.40
C GLN A 197 -23.80 51.41 -9.67
N ASP A 198 -22.46 51.45 -9.69
CA ASP A 198 -21.71 52.68 -9.96
C ASP A 198 -21.53 52.96 -11.47
N THR A 199 -21.95 52.05 -12.34
CA THR A 199 -21.81 52.17 -13.79
C THR A 199 -22.91 53.07 -14.38
N ASP A 200 -22.49 54.14 -15.06
CA ASP A 200 -23.37 55.04 -15.81
C ASP A 200 -22.70 55.60 -17.08
N GLU A 201 -23.35 56.57 -17.74
CA GLU A 201 -22.88 57.21 -18.98
C GLU A 201 -21.54 57.95 -18.85
N ASN A 202 -21.14 58.30 -17.62
CA ASN A 202 -19.88 58.98 -17.30
C ASN A 202 -18.78 58.00 -16.89
N THR A 203 -19.00 56.69 -17.07
CA THR A 203 -18.04 55.65 -16.72
C THR A 203 -17.67 54.80 -17.93
N VAL A 204 -16.41 54.37 -18.03
CA VAL A 204 -15.92 53.49 -19.11
C VAL A 204 -15.09 52.35 -18.53
N LEU A 205 -15.33 51.13 -19.01
CA LEU A 205 -14.45 49.98 -18.75
C LEU A 205 -13.52 49.79 -19.95
N ILE A 206 -12.24 49.62 -19.64
CA ILE A 206 -11.19 49.21 -20.57
C ILE A 206 -10.69 47.85 -20.13
N THR A 207 -10.86 46.84 -20.98
CA THR A 207 -10.29 45.52 -20.77
C THR A 207 -9.08 45.31 -21.67
N VAL A 208 -7.98 44.84 -21.08
CA VAL A 208 -6.74 44.52 -21.80
C VAL A 208 -6.52 43.02 -21.69
N GLN A 209 -6.37 42.34 -22.83
CA GLN A 209 -6.11 40.90 -22.85
C GLN A 209 -4.61 40.62 -22.83
N PRO A 210 -4.08 39.92 -21.80
CA PRO A 210 -2.64 39.77 -21.61
C PRO A 210 -1.95 38.88 -22.68
N TYR A 211 -2.68 38.02 -23.40
CA TYR A 211 -2.09 37.14 -24.43
C TYR A 211 -2.06 37.73 -25.84
N THR A 212 -3.12 38.45 -26.21
CA THR A 212 -3.33 38.96 -27.57
C THR A 212 -3.01 40.44 -27.67
N SER A 213 -2.77 41.10 -26.53
CA SER A 213 -2.66 42.55 -26.36
C SER A 213 -3.87 43.34 -26.90
N GLN A 214 -5.00 42.67 -27.10
CA GLN A 214 -6.25 43.30 -27.52
C GLN A 214 -6.79 44.18 -26.39
N ILE A 215 -7.18 45.40 -26.74
CA ILE A 215 -7.81 46.37 -25.84
C ILE A 215 -9.26 46.54 -26.30
N VAL A 216 -10.22 46.39 -25.39
CA VAL A 216 -11.65 46.52 -25.66
C VAL A 216 -12.26 47.52 -24.70
N TYR A 217 -13.01 48.47 -25.25
CA TYR A 217 -13.73 49.50 -24.51
C TYR A 217 -15.20 49.13 -24.42
N SER A 218 -15.82 49.38 -23.26
CA SER A 218 -17.28 49.30 -23.14
C SER A 218 -17.98 50.35 -24.01
N ARG A 219 -17.32 51.47 -24.30
CA ARG A 219 -17.76 52.53 -25.20
C ARG A 219 -16.93 52.53 -26.48
N GLY A 220 -17.47 51.91 -27.54
CA GLY A 220 -16.72 51.58 -28.76
C GLY A 220 -16.09 52.73 -29.55
N ASP A 221 -16.54 53.98 -29.35
CA ASP A 221 -15.99 55.16 -30.03
C ASP A 221 -14.92 55.91 -29.20
N TYR A 222 -14.64 55.45 -27.98
CA TYR A 222 -13.73 56.10 -27.04
C TYR A 222 -12.39 55.36 -26.98
N HIS A 223 -11.27 56.09 -27.10
CA HIS A 223 -9.92 55.53 -27.14
C HIS A 223 -8.93 56.42 -26.37
N LEU A 224 -8.03 55.78 -25.62
CA LEU A 224 -6.95 56.48 -24.91
C LEU A 224 -5.66 56.54 -25.76
N PRO A 225 -4.89 57.65 -25.71
CA PRO A 225 -3.71 57.84 -26.55
C PRO A 225 -2.55 56.89 -26.23
N GLY A 226 -2.60 56.21 -25.09
CA GLY A 226 -1.57 55.29 -24.61
C GLY A 226 -1.65 53.85 -25.13
N GLU A 227 -2.67 53.50 -25.92
CA GLU A 227 -2.93 52.11 -26.37
C GLU A 227 -1.70 51.42 -26.96
N SER A 228 -0.99 52.07 -27.89
CA SER A 228 0.19 51.48 -28.54
C SER A 228 1.31 51.14 -27.55
N LYS A 229 1.46 51.93 -26.48
CA LYS A 229 2.45 51.69 -25.42
C LYS A 229 2.04 50.51 -24.55
N VAL A 230 0.75 50.41 -24.23
CA VAL A 230 0.18 49.27 -23.50
C VAL A 230 0.33 47.99 -24.31
N THR A 231 -0.02 47.99 -25.60
CA THR A 231 0.17 46.83 -26.48
C THR A 231 1.61 46.37 -26.49
N ASN A 232 2.58 47.30 -26.61
CA ASN A 232 4.00 46.97 -26.57
C ASN A 232 4.42 46.39 -25.21
N PHE A 233 3.99 47.00 -24.10
CA PHE A 233 4.28 46.50 -22.76
C PHE A 233 3.72 45.09 -22.55
N VAL A 234 2.46 44.83 -22.91
CA VAL A 234 1.83 43.51 -22.78
C VAL A 234 2.54 42.45 -23.62
N LEU A 235 2.99 42.80 -24.83
CA LEU A 235 3.77 41.89 -25.68
C LEU A 235 5.16 41.59 -25.10
N LEU A 236 5.86 42.61 -24.59
CA LEU A 236 7.15 42.42 -23.91
C LEU A 236 6.99 41.55 -22.65
N ARG A 237 5.94 41.81 -21.86
CA ARG A 237 5.56 41.03 -20.69
C ARG A 237 5.30 39.58 -21.08
N LYS A 238 4.51 39.32 -22.12
CA LYS A 238 4.25 37.97 -22.62
C LYS A 238 5.53 37.23 -23.00
N ASN A 239 6.41 37.87 -23.76
CA ASN A 239 7.68 37.26 -24.14
C ASN A 239 8.56 36.95 -22.92
N ALA A 240 8.58 37.83 -21.92
CA ALA A 240 9.30 37.59 -20.66
C ALA A 240 8.69 36.42 -19.88
N PHE A 241 7.35 36.31 -19.81
CA PHE A 241 6.65 35.18 -19.21
C PHE A 241 6.98 33.85 -19.91
N GLU A 242 6.93 33.82 -21.24
CA GLU A 242 7.28 32.64 -22.03
C GLU A 242 8.75 32.23 -21.82
N ARG A 243 9.67 33.21 -21.79
CA ARG A 243 11.10 32.98 -21.54
C ARG A 243 11.36 32.34 -20.18
N GLU A 244 10.68 32.83 -19.13
CA GLU A 244 10.82 32.28 -17.78
C GLU A 244 9.98 31.00 -17.56
N GLY A 245 9.23 30.55 -18.57
CA GLY A 245 8.37 29.37 -18.50
C GLY A 245 7.23 29.54 -17.48
N LEU A 246 6.63 30.72 -17.46
CA LEU A 246 5.45 31.07 -16.67
C LEU A 246 4.21 31.07 -17.57
N SER A 247 3.07 30.60 -17.03
CA SER A 247 1.77 30.68 -17.71
C SER A 247 0.90 31.75 -17.06
N PHE A 248 -0.02 32.33 -17.82
CA PHE A 248 -1.00 33.30 -17.33
C PHE A 248 -2.18 32.63 -16.59
N ASP A 249 -2.00 31.38 -16.12
CA ASP A 249 -3.03 30.51 -15.52
C ASP A 249 -3.73 31.08 -14.27
N LEU A 250 -3.32 32.25 -13.76
CA LEU A 250 -3.96 32.94 -12.64
C LEU A 250 -4.89 34.10 -13.01
N TYR A 251 -4.99 34.48 -14.29
CA TYR A 251 -6.15 35.26 -14.76
C TYR A 251 -7.39 34.38 -14.94
N ASN A 252 -7.34 33.12 -14.48
CA ASN A 252 -8.52 32.30 -14.21
C ASN A 252 -9.33 32.95 -13.07
N GLU A 253 -9.98 34.07 -13.40
CA GLU A 253 -11.26 34.45 -12.79
C GLU A 253 -12.09 33.18 -12.76
N VAL A 254 -12.62 32.80 -11.59
CA VAL A 254 -13.15 31.48 -11.27
C VAL A 254 -14.24 31.05 -12.26
N VAL A 255 -13.85 30.63 -13.46
CA VAL A 255 -14.64 29.76 -14.32
C VAL A 255 -14.51 28.44 -13.62
N ASN A 256 -15.60 28.01 -12.98
CA ASN A 256 -15.71 26.79 -12.21
C ASN A 256 -14.99 25.66 -12.97
N VAL A 257 -13.74 25.38 -12.59
CA VAL A 257 -12.83 24.51 -13.35
C VAL A 257 -13.47 23.14 -13.56
N THR A 258 -14.33 22.75 -12.63
CA THR A 258 -15.20 21.58 -12.64
C THR A 258 -16.13 21.53 -13.86
N GLU A 259 -16.77 22.63 -14.26
CA GLU A 259 -17.70 22.65 -15.41
C GLU A 259 -16.97 22.54 -16.76
N PHE A 260 -15.77 23.11 -16.85
CA PHE A 260 -14.95 23.04 -18.07
C PHE A 260 -14.24 21.69 -18.22
N VAL A 261 -13.72 21.13 -17.12
CA VAL A 261 -12.98 19.85 -17.10
C VAL A 261 -13.94 18.65 -17.17
N PHE A 262 -15.09 18.73 -16.51
CA PHE A 262 -16.08 17.65 -16.46
C PHE A 262 -17.34 18.03 -17.24
N ASN A 263 -17.27 18.01 -18.56
CA ASN A 263 -18.41 18.31 -19.44
C ASN A 263 -19.48 17.18 -19.49
N ASN A 264 -19.52 16.34 -18.44
CA ASN A 264 -20.45 15.22 -18.32
C ASN A 264 -21.57 15.60 -17.36
N GLN A 265 -22.75 15.85 -17.93
CA GLN A 265 -23.93 16.31 -17.21
C GLN A 265 -24.33 15.39 -16.04
N ARG A 266 -24.20 14.07 -16.21
CA ARG A 266 -24.53 13.09 -15.18
C ARG A 266 -23.50 13.08 -14.03
N LEU A 267 -22.23 13.29 -14.35
CA LEU A 267 -21.19 13.45 -13.33
C LEU A 267 -21.41 14.76 -12.56
N ASN A 268 -21.77 15.84 -13.24
CA ASN A 268 -22.07 17.13 -12.60
C ASN A 268 -23.34 17.06 -11.74
N GLU A 269 -24.35 16.27 -12.13
CA GLU A 269 -25.51 15.96 -11.28
C GLU A 269 -25.11 15.18 -10.02
N TYR A 270 -24.22 14.18 -10.14
CA TYR A 270 -23.70 13.46 -8.98
C TYR A 270 -22.83 14.35 -8.09
N LEU A 271 -22.04 15.25 -8.66
CA LEU A 271 -21.25 16.23 -7.90
C LEU A 271 -22.14 17.28 -7.23
N LYS A 272 -23.24 17.70 -7.86
CA LYS A 272 -24.26 18.55 -7.23
C LYS A 272 -24.99 17.83 -6.11
N LEU A 273 -25.36 16.56 -6.29
CA LEU A 273 -25.93 15.74 -5.22
C LEU A 273 -24.95 15.58 -4.07
N PHE A 274 -23.67 15.35 -4.36
CA PHE A 274 -22.59 15.26 -3.37
C PHE A 274 -22.37 16.58 -2.64
N SER A 275 -22.33 17.71 -3.37
CA SER A 275 -22.21 19.05 -2.80
C SER A 275 -23.44 19.43 -1.99
N ASN A 276 -24.65 19.07 -2.42
CA ASN A 276 -25.87 19.32 -1.67
C ASN A 276 -25.95 18.46 -0.41
N PHE A 277 -25.40 17.24 -0.45
CA PHE A 277 -25.27 16.37 0.73
C PHE A 277 -24.31 16.99 1.76
N TYR A 278 -23.18 17.54 1.32
CA TYR A 278 -22.20 18.20 2.19
C TYR A 278 -22.66 19.58 2.69
N ASN A 279 -23.24 20.40 1.82
CA ASN A 279 -23.65 21.77 2.14
C ASN A 279 -24.94 21.82 2.99
N HIS A 280 -25.73 20.74 3.06
CA HIS A 280 -26.86 20.64 3.99
C HIS A 280 -26.44 20.27 5.42
N GLU A 281 -25.16 19.96 5.66
CA GLU A 281 -24.63 19.61 6.98
C GLU A 281 -23.44 20.47 7.43
N GLU A 282 -23.36 21.75 7.01
CA GLU A 282 -22.78 22.77 7.90
C GLU A 282 -23.80 23.14 9.00
N LYS A 283 -24.35 22.13 9.68
CA LYS A 283 -24.49 22.30 11.11
C LYS A 283 -23.05 22.46 11.58
N THR A 284 -22.76 23.50 12.35
CA THR A 284 -21.62 23.44 13.27
C THR A 284 -21.57 22.01 13.78
N GLU A 285 -20.55 21.24 13.39
CA GLU A 285 -20.16 20.07 14.16
C GLU A 285 -19.94 20.69 15.55
N GLU A 286 -20.97 20.64 16.41
CA GLU A 286 -20.75 20.34 17.80
C GLU A 286 -19.71 19.24 17.70
N SER A 287 -18.47 19.55 18.06
CA SER A 287 -17.41 18.58 18.12
C SER A 287 -18.05 17.40 18.82
N LEU A 288 -18.39 16.33 18.07
CA LEU A 288 -18.92 15.12 18.68
C LEU A 288 -17.82 14.83 19.67
N SER A 289 -18.11 15.08 20.94
CA SER A 289 -17.16 14.79 21.97
C SER A 289 -16.83 13.32 21.73
N ILE A 290 -15.58 12.91 21.93
CA ILE A 290 -15.31 11.48 21.96
C ILE A 290 -16.25 10.79 22.99
N ASP A 291 -16.83 11.55 23.93
CA ASP A 291 -17.88 11.15 24.87
C ASP A 291 -19.29 10.96 24.25
N ASP A 292 -19.59 11.52 23.07
CA ASP A 292 -20.89 11.38 22.38
C ASP A 292 -20.97 10.12 21.50
N LEU A 293 -19.81 9.51 21.21
CA LEU A 293 -19.75 8.16 20.65
C LEU A 293 -20.05 7.18 21.80
N ASP A 294 -21.17 6.45 21.74
CA ASP A 294 -21.51 5.37 22.70
C ASP A 294 -20.60 4.13 22.50
N ILE A 295 -19.31 4.37 22.27
CA ILE A 295 -18.25 3.39 22.14
C ILE A 295 -17.69 3.16 23.54
N LYS A 296 -18.27 2.19 24.25
CA LYS A 296 -17.78 1.79 25.57
C LYS A 296 -16.63 0.82 25.43
N LEU A 297 -15.44 1.27 25.82
CA LEU A 297 -14.28 0.39 25.99
C LEU A 297 -14.52 -0.52 27.19
N GLU A 298 -14.76 -1.80 26.93
CA GLU A 298 -14.96 -2.79 27.98
C GLU A 298 -13.64 -3.48 28.33
N ASN A 299 -13.36 -3.61 29.62
CA ASN A 299 -12.24 -4.43 30.07
C ASN A 299 -12.56 -5.91 29.86
N ILE A 300 -11.68 -6.63 29.16
CA ILE A 300 -11.87 -8.03 28.83
C ILE A 300 -11.62 -8.88 30.08
N LYS A 301 -12.68 -9.53 30.56
CA LYS A 301 -12.63 -10.55 31.60
C LYS A 301 -12.33 -11.92 30.99
N ILE A 302 -11.35 -12.64 31.53
CA ILE A 302 -10.94 -13.96 31.00
C ILE A 302 -12.07 -14.98 31.14
N GLU A 303 -12.88 -14.88 32.20
CA GLU A 303 -14.07 -15.69 32.42
C GLU A 303 -15.09 -15.52 31.28
N ASN A 304 -15.27 -14.28 30.82
CA ASN A 304 -16.19 -13.96 29.73
C ASN A 304 -15.66 -14.50 28.40
N LEU A 305 -14.35 -14.32 28.16
CA LEU A 305 -13.67 -14.85 26.97
C LEU A 305 -13.80 -16.38 26.91
N PHE A 306 -13.49 -17.08 28.00
CA PHE A 306 -13.62 -18.54 28.09
C PHE A 306 -15.05 -19.01 27.81
N LYS A 307 -16.06 -18.36 28.42
CA LYS A 307 -17.47 -18.72 28.21
C LYS A 307 -17.94 -18.52 26.77
N LYS A 308 -17.45 -17.50 26.05
CA LYS A 308 -17.84 -17.23 24.66
C LYS A 308 -17.10 -18.12 23.66
N LEU A 309 -15.82 -18.40 23.89
CA LEU A 309 -15.04 -19.32 23.05
C LEU A 309 -15.44 -20.80 23.22
N THR A 310 -16.18 -21.15 24.28
CA THR A 310 -16.64 -22.51 24.59
C THR A 310 -17.91 -22.98 23.89
N GLN A 311 -18.66 -22.08 23.28
CA GLN A 311 -20.04 -22.37 22.85
C GLN A 311 -20.15 -23.35 21.68
N ASP A 312 -19.16 -23.37 20.77
CA ASP A 312 -19.30 -24.08 19.48
C ASP A 312 -18.56 -25.41 19.35
N HIS A 313 -17.49 -25.66 20.13
CA HIS A 313 -16.56 -26.77 19.86
C HIS A 313 -16.76 -28.02 20.75
N ILE A 314 -17.64 -27.94 21.76
CA ILE A 314 -17.93 -29.06 22.70
C ILE A 314 -19.26 -29.76 22.36
N ILE A 315 -19.95 -29.33 21.31
CA ILE A 315 -21.25 -29.90 20.92
C ILE A 315 -21.03 -31.36 20.46
N ASN A 316 -21.54 -32.31 21.25
CA ASN A 316 -21.34 -33.75 21.05
C ASN A 316 -22.03 -34.31 19.79
N ASP A 317 -22.92 -33.55 19.17
CA ASP A 317 -23.72 -34.00 18.03
C ASP A 317 -23.00 -33.86 16.68
N TYR A 318 -21.86 -33.18 16.63
CA TYR A 318 -21.07 -33.05 15.41
C TYR A 318 -20.27 -34.32 15.11
N PRO A 319 -20.12 -34.69 13.83
CA PRO A 319 -19.31 -35.84 13.47
C PRO A 319 -17.83 -35.58 13.79
N ASP A 320 -17.12 -36.66 14.11
CA ASP A 320 -15.71 -36.61 14.49
C ASP A 320 -14.85 -35.97 13.40
N ILE A 321 -13.81 -35.25 13.85
CA ILE A 321 -12.81 -34.67 12.98
C ILE A 321 -11.89 -35.74 12.40
N THR A 322 -11.56 -35.58 11.12
CA THR A 322 -10.73 -36.52 10.36
C THR A 322 -9.42 -35.86 9.92
N TRP A 323 -8.42 -36.68 9.66
CA TRP A 323 -7.16 -36.30 9.04
C TRP A 323 -7.37 -35.89 7.56
N ASP A 324 -7.04 -34.64 7.27
CA ASP A 324 -7.20 -34.03 5.93
C ASP A 324 -5.92 -34.03 5.08
N GLY A 325 -4.80 -34.51 5.65
CA GLY A 325 -3.52 -34.62 4.96
C GLY A 325 -3.52 -35.68 3.87
N LYS A 326 -2.71 -35.45 2.83
CA LYS A 326 -2.70 -36.30 1.61
C LYS A 326 -2.03 -37.65 1.83
N LEU A 327 -1.03 -37.69 2.71
CA LEU A 327 -0.39 -38.90 3.22
C LEU A 327 -0.86 -39.12 4.65
N LEU A 328 -0.93 -40.37 5.12
CA LEU A 328 -1.11 -40.60 6.56
C LEU A 328 0.13 -40.09 7.36
N PRO A 329 -0.03 -39.76 8.64
CA PRO A 329 1.08 -39.61 9.58
C PRO A 329 1.92 -40.89 9.68
N THR A 330 3.25 -40.75 9.78
CA THR A 330 4.21 -41.87 9.89
C THR A 330 3.85 -42.84 11.02
N ILE A 331 3.34 -42.32 12.13
CA ILE A 331 3.03 -43.10 13.33
C ILE A 331 1.93 -44.15 13.12
N TRP A 332 1.12 -44.01 12.07
CA TRP A 332 0.06 -44.95 11.70
C TRP A 332 0.47 -45.91 10.58
N LYS A 333 1.72 -45.81 10.11
CA LYS A 333 2.23 -46.59 8.98
C LYS A 333 3.20 -47.68 9.42
N ASN A 334 3.35 -48.66 8.55
CA ASN A 334 4.51 -49.54 8.52
C ASN A 334 5.37 -49.20 7.31
N HIS A 335 6.66 -49.52 7.40
CA HIS A 335 7.63 -49.28 6.34
C HIS A 335 8.30 -50.59 5.93
N ILE A 336 8.46 -50.79 4.63
CA ILE A 336 9.26 -51.85 4.03
C ILE A 336 10.54 -51.26 3.45
N ASN A 337 11.57 -52.09 3.27
CA ASN A 337 12.80 -51.66 2.59
C ASN A 337 12.49 -51.32 1.14
N ALA A 338 13.16 -50.30 0.61
CA ALA A 338 13.03 -49.88 -0.78
C ALA A 338 14.38 -49.86 -1.48
N PHE A 339 14.37 -50.20 -2.75
CA PHE A 339 15.45 -50.16 -3.71
C PHE A 339 15.63 -48.77 -4.30
N GLU A 340 16.71 -48.59 -5.07
CA GLU A 340 16.96 -47.36 -5.81
C GLU A 340 15.98 -47.16 -6.96
N GLU A 341 15.63 -48.25 -7.64
CA GLU A 341 14.74 -48.28 -8.79
C GLU A 341 13.28 -48.30 -8.32
N ASP A 342 12.52 -47.28 -8.70
CA ASP A 342 11.16 -47.05 -8.21
C ASP A 342 10.14 -48.06 -8.78
N ASP A 343 10.37 -48.58 -9.98
CA ASP A 343 9.60 -49.64 -10.62
C ASP A 343 9.73 -50.97 -9.87
N ILE A 344 10.94 -51.34 -9.45
CA ILE A 344 11.16 -52.51 -8.56
C ILE A 344 10.38 -52.33 -7.25
N ASN A 345 10.42 -51.14 -6.67
CA ASN A 345 9.68 -50.84 -5.43
C ASN A 345 8.16 -51.02 -5.58
N ILE A 346 7.58 -50.57 -6.70
CA ILE A 346 6.16 -50.75 -6.96
C ILE A 346 5.86 -52.24 -7.18
N ASP A 347 6.72 -52.95 -7.90
CA ASP A 347 6.54 -54.37 -8.17
C ASP A 347 6.51 -55.21 -6.89
N GLU A 348 7.51 -55.02 -6.02
CA GLU A 348 7.55 -55.70 -4.73
C GLU A 348 6.32 -55.36 -3.88
N PHE A 349 5.92 -54.09 -3.82
CA PHE A 349 4.74 -53.67 -3.06
C PHE A 349 3.46 -54.34 -3.55
N VAL A 350 3.25 -54.40 -4.88
CA VAL A 350 2.05 -55.02 -5.46
C VAL A 350 2.06 -56.54 -5.29
N ASN A 351 3.24 -57.16 -5.42
CA ASN A 351 3.43 -58.60 -5.25
C ASN A 351 3.28 -59.07 -3.80
N MET A 352 3.52 -58.20 -2.81
CA MET A 352 3.25 -58.49 -1.40
C MET A 352 1.75 -58.66 -1.09
N ILE A 353 0.87 -58.25 -2.00
CA ILE A 353 -0.56 -58.17 -1.75
C ILE A 353 -1.27 -59.30 -2.48
N ASP A 354 -1.83 -60.26 -1.75
CA ASP A 354 -2.58 -61.39 -2.34
C ASP A 354 -4.08 -61.29 -2.08
N ALA A 355 -4.88 -61.40 -3.13
CA ALA A 355 -6.34 -61.36 -3.04
C ALA A 355 -6.90 -62.58 -2.28
N GLU A 356 -6.22 -63.73 -2.31
CA GLU A 356 -6.64 -64.95 -1.59
C GLU A 356 -6.40 -64.84 -0.07
N GLU A 357 -5.54 -63.93 0.34
CA GLU A 357 -5.17 -63.66 1.74
C GLU A 357 -6.04 -62.59 2.41
N VAL A 358 -7.01 -62.01 1.70
CA VAL A 358 -7.92 -61.01 2.27
C VAL A 358 -8.85 -61.65 3.30
N GLU A 359 -8.83 -61.12 4.53
CA GLU A 359 -9.70 -61.54 5.63
C GLU A 359 -10.93 -60.64 5.75
N ASN A 360 -10.74 -59.32 5.71
CA ASN A 360 -11.82 -58.34 5.89
C ASN A 360 -11.61 -57.10 5.02
N ILE A 361 -12.72 -56.49 4.60
CA ILE A 361 -12.74 -55.23 3.84
C ILE A 361 -13.79 -54.30 4.48
N SER A 362 -13.39 -53.07 4.78
CA SER A 362 -14.25 -52.01 5.30
C SER A 362 -14.10 -50.73 4.49
N GLY A 363 -15.12 -49.87 4.53
CA GLY A 363 -15.15 -48.60 3.80
C GLY A 363 -15.70 -48.71 2.37
N ASP A 364 -15.19 -47.85 1.47
CA ASP A 364 -15.66 -47.69 0.10
C ASP A 364 -15.17 -48.81 -0.84
N LEU A 365 -16.07 -49.74 -1.18
CA LEU A 365 -15.77 -50.87 -2.05
C LEU A 365 -15.31 -50.47 -3.46
N ASP A 366 -15.66 -49.27 -3.94
CA ASP A 366 -15.17 -48.79 -5.24
C ASP A 366 -13.64 -48.60 -5.23
N LEU A 367 -13.06 -48.30 -4.07
CA LEU A 367 -11.61 -48.19 -3.91
C LEU A 367 -10.90 -49.54 -3.89
N LYS A 368 -11.57 -50.59 -3.38
CA LYS A 368 -11.09 -51.97 -3.54
C LYS A 368 -11.06 -52.37 -5.01
N LEU A 369 -12.17 -52.14 -5.73
CA LEU A 369 -12.28 -52.45 -7.15
C LEU A 369 -11.26 -51.66 -8.00
N PHE A 370 -10.99 -50.41 -7.61
CA PHE A 370 -9.90 -49.61 -8.18
C PHE A 370 -8.55 -50.30 -8.02
N PHE A 371 -8.23 -50.74 -6.80
CA PHE A 371 -6.95 -51.40 -6.53
C PHE A 371 -6.81 -52.72 -7.29
N ASP A 372 -7.85 -53.55 -7.34
CA ASP A 372 -7.83 -54.81 -8.10
C ASP A 372 -7.61 -54.56 -9.59
N SER A 373 -8.27 -53.52 -10.14
CA SER A 373 -8.10 -53.13 -11.54
C SER A 373 -6.70 -52.58 -11.82
N PHE A 374 -6.11 -51.87 -10.86
CA PHE A 374 -4.74 -51.37 -10.94
C PHE A 374 -3.73 -52.52 -10.91
N LYS A 375 -3.87 -53.45 -9.95
CA LYS A 375 -3.00 -54.63 -9.81
C LYS A 375 -3.04 -55.48 -11.08
N LEU A 376 -4.23 -55.85 -11.56
CA LEU A 376 -4.38 -56.60 -12.81
C LEU A 376 -3.71 -55.89 -13.99
N ARG A 377 -3.80 -54.55 -14.06
CA ARG A 377 -3.11 -53.80 -15.10
C ARG A 377 -1.60 -53.85 -14.92
N TRP A 378 -1.09 -53.69 -13.70
CA TRP A 378 0.34 -53.74 -13.39
C TRP A 378 0.95 -55.09 -13.77
N ASP A 379 0.30 -56.18 -13.36
CA ASP A 379 0.75 -57.55 -13.60
C ASP A 379 0.81 -57.89 -15.11
N THR A 380 -0.04 -57.24 -15.92
CA THR A 380 -0.15 -57.46 -17.37
C THR A 380 0.71 -56.51 -18.21
N LEU A 381 1.44 -55.57 -17.60
CA LEU A 381 2.43 -54.76 -18.33
C LEU A 381 3.68 -55.61 -18.59
N ASP A 382 4.18 -55.58 -19.84
CA ASP A 382 5.49 -56.13 -20.19
C ASP A 382 6.57 -55.55 -19.27
N GLU A 383 7.58 -56.32 -18.87
CA GLU A 383 8.65 -55.84 -17.97
C GLU A 383 9.29 -54.54 -18.48
N ASP A 384 9.62 -54.47 -19.77
CA ASP A 384 10.14 -53.26 -20.43
C ASP A 384 9.14 -52.08 -20.45
N ALA A 385 7.85 -52.36 -20.27
CA ALA A 385 6.76 -51.40 -20.25
C ALA A 385 6.27 -51.02 -18.84
N ARG A 386 6.74 -51.70 -17.77
CA ARG A 386 6.53 -51.37 -16.34
C ARG A 386 7.28 -50.09 -15.93
N THR A 387 7.12 -49.07 -16.74
CA THR A 387 7.46 -47.70 -16.40
C THR A 387 6.42 -47.16 -15.42
N PHE A 388 6.75 -46.10 -14.67
CA PHE A 388 5.83 -45.31 -13.82
C PHE A 388 4.46 -44.96 -14.45
N ASN A 389 4.25 -45.18 -15.75
CA ASN A 389 3.07 -44.87 -16.53
C ASN A 389 2.14 -46.09 -16.71
N ILE A 390 0.99 -46.06 -16.05
CA ILE A 390 -0.01 -47.12 -16.07
C ILE A 390 -0.90 -47.04 -17.33
N TYR A 391 -1.36 -45.82 -17.65
CA TYR A 391 -2.24 -45.56 -18.79
C TYR A 391 -1.93 -44.22 -19.47
N ASP A 392 -1.94 -44.25 -20.80
CA ASP A 392 -1.86 -43.04 -21.63
C ASP A 392 -3.26 -42.51 -21.98
N CYS A 393 -3.56 -41.28 -21.55
CA CYS A 393 -4.83 -40.58 -21.79
C CYS A 393 -4.73 -39.55 -22.93
N SER A 394 -3.65 -39.54 -23.73
CA SER A 394 -3.43 -38.54 -24.79
C SER A 394 -4.47 -38.56 -25.91
N LYS A 395 -5.02 -39.74 -26.24
CA LYS A 395 -6.02 -39.93 -27.30
C LYS A 395 -7.34 -40.40 -26.72
N LYS A 396 -8.47 -39.92 -27.27
CA LYS A 396 -9.82 -40.34 -26.87
C LYS A 396 -10.03 -41.86 -26.95
N SER A 397 -9.44 -42.53 -27.94
CA SER A 397 -9.52 -43.99 -28.09
C SER A 397 -8.89 -44.71 -26.90
N LYS A 398 -7.70 -44.27 -26.45
CA LYS A 398 -7.04 -44.81 -25.27
C LYS A 398 -7.79 -44.51 -23.98
N LEU A 399 -8.38 -43.31 -23.87
CA LEU A 399 -9.23 -42.96 -22.72
C LEU A 399 -10.44 -43.91 -22.58
N LYS A 400 -11.03 -44.38 -23.68
CA LYS A 400 -12.13 -45.36 -23.64
C LYS A 400 -11.70 -46.72 -23.07
N MET A 401 -10.44 -47.11 -23.26
CA MET A 401 -9.90 -48.39 -22.78
C MET A 401 -9.63 -48.44 -21.27
N ILE A 402 -9.55 -47.29 -20.60
CA ILE A 402 -9.34 -47.24 -19.15
C ILE A 402 -10.62 -47.70 -18.44
N PRO A 403 -10.55 -48.70 -17.54
CA PRO A 403 -11.72 -49.19 -16.79
C PRO A 403 -12.43 -48.08 -16.00
N VAL A 404 -13.75 -48.21 -15.84
CA VAL A 404 -14.56 -47.25 -15.05
C VAL A 404 -14.10 -47.22 -13.58
N THR A 405 -13.77 -48.40 -13.04
CA THR A 405 -13.17 -48.59 -11.71
C THR A 405 -11.91 -47.76 -11.49
N ILE A 406 -11.12 -47.49 -12.53
CA ILE A 406 -9.94 -46.60 -12.49
C ILE A 406 -10.32 -45.12 -12.70
N LYS A 407 -11.23 -44.86 -13.65
CA LYS A 407 -11.64 -43.50 -14.01
C LYS A 407 -12.31 -42.75 -12.87
N ASP A 408 -13.21 -43.41 -12.14
CA ASP A 408 -14.09 -42.74 -11.18
C ASP A 408 -13.36 -42.20 -9.94
N PRO A 409 -12.48 -42.97 -9.28
CA PRO A 409 -11.67 -42.47 -8.18
C PRO A 409 -10.69 -41.37 -8.60
N LEU A 410 -10.12 -41.46 -9.81
CA LEU A 410 -9.24 -40.44 -10.38
C LEU A 410 -9.99 -39.27 -11.04
N GLY A 411 -11.33 -39.29 -11.04
CA GLY A 411 -12.20 -38.24 -11.56
C GLY A 411 -12.05 -37.95 -13.06
N ILE A 412 -11.66 -38.96 -13.84
CA ILE A 412 -11.46 -38.85 -15.29
C ILE A 412 -12.83 -38.84 -15.98
N GLY A 413 -13.13 -37.76 -16.72
CA GLY A 413 -14.39 -37.64 -17.46
C GLY A 413 -15.56 -37.02 -16.68
N LYS A 414 -15.36 -36.64 -15.40
CA LYS A 414 -16.40 -36.00 -14.57
C LYS A 414 -16.65 -34.52 -14.89
N LYS A 415 -15.75 -33.86 -15.63
CA LYS A 415 -15.98 -32.50 -16.15
C LYS A 415 -16.89 -32.59 -17.39
N ASN A 416 -18.19 -32.49 -17.18
CA ASN A 416 -19.14 -32.34 -18.29
C ASN A 416 -18.79 -31.07 -19.08
N LYS A 417 -18.78 -31.16 -20.41
CA LYS A 417 -18.77 -29.96 -21.25
C LYS A 417 -20.11 -29.25 -21.00
N THR A 418 -20.06 -28.02 -20.50
CA THR A 418 -21.21 -27.13 -20.47
C THR A 418 -21.60 -26.79 -21.91
N CYS A 419 -22.43 -27.63 -22.52
CA CYS A 419 -23.11 -27.32 -23.76
C CYS A 419 -24.60 -27.57 -23.55
N ASN A 420 -25.35 -26.48 -23.74
CA ASN A 420 -26.80 -26.32 -23.82
C ASN A 420 -27.42 -25.66 -22.59
N PHE A 421 -28.08 -24.52 -22.85
CA PHE A 421 -29.01 -23.85 -21.96
C PHE A 421 -30.20 -24.80 -21.72
N ASP A 422 -30.03 -25.73 -20.79
CA ASP A 422 -31.12 -26.58 -20.30
C ASP A 422 -31.98 -25.74 -19.33
N SER A 423 -33.29 -25.82 -19.43
CA SER A 423 -34.22 -25.24 -18.45
C SER A 423 -33.99 -25.76 -17.02
N ASN A 424 -33.30 -26.89 -16.86
CA ASN A 424 -32.89 -27.44 -15.58
C ASN A 424 -31.53 -26.93 -15.08
N MET A 425 -30.89 -25.98 -15.78
CA MET A 425 -29.61 -25.41 -15.37
C MET A 425 -29.81 -24.52 -14.13
N LYS A 426 -29.50 -25.06 -12.95
CA LYS A 426 -29.50 -24.32 -11.69
C LYS A 426 -28.09 -23.86 -11.34
N GLN A 427 -28.00 -22.72 -10.67
CA GLN A 427 -26.78 -22.36 -9.95
C GLN A 427 -26.49 -23.47 -8.93
N LYS A 428 -25.22 -23.85 -8.77
CA LYS A 428 -24.86 -24.84 -7.75
C LYS A 428 -25.18 -24.28 -6.38
N ASP A 429 -25.87 -25.08 -5.57
CA ASP A 429 -26.09 -24.76 -4.17
C ASP A 429 -24.73 -24.71 -3.46
N PHE A 430 -24.51 -23.63 -2.71
CA PHE A 430 -23.38 -23.54 -1.78
C PHE A 430 -23.84 -24.13 -0.45
N SER A 431 -23.47 -25.38 -0.19
CA SER A 431 -23.72 -26.01 1.12
C SER A 431 -22.71 -25.51 2.14
N GLU A 432 -23.16 -25.17 3.34
CA GLU A 432 -22.27 -24.93 4.48
C GLU A 432 -21.38 -26.15 4.73
N ILE A 433 -20.15 -25.88 5.14
CA ILE A 433 -19.21 -26.96 5.51
C ILE A 433 -19.65 -27.50 6.88
N PRO A 434 -19.88 -28.82 7.03
CA PRO A 434 -20.33 -29.37 8.29
C PRO A 434 -19.27 -29.19 9.37
N LYS A 435 -19.67 -28.61 10.51
CA LYS A 435 -18.83 -28.52 11.72
C LYS A 435 -18.45 -29.93 12.20
N ARG A 436 -17.27 -30.04 12.82
CA ARG A 436 -16.69 -31.28 13.33
C ARG A 436 -16.35 -31.17 14.80
N LYS A 437 -16.39 -32.31 15.48
CA LYS A 437 -15.98 -32.43 16.88
C LYS A 437 -14.47 -32.71 16.97
N TYR A 438 -13.76 -31.98 17.83
CA TYR A 438 -12.35 -32.27 18.12
C TYR A 438 -12.19 -33.63 18.78
N MET A 439 -11.11 -34.34 18.43
CA MET A 439 -10.84 -35.68 18.93
C MET A 439 -9.43 -35.81 19.52
N PRO A 440 -9.26 -36.49 20.67
CA PRO A 440 -7.96 -36.63 21.34
C PRO A 440 -6.87 -37.34 20.53
N TRP A 441 -7.24 -38.06 19.46
CA TRP A 441 -6.25 -38.73 18.60
C TRP A 441 -5.23 -37.74 18.01
N PHE A 442 -5.61 -36.47 17.84
CA PHE A 442 -4.72 -35.45 17.28
C PHE A 442 -3.64 -35.01 18.27
N ASP A 443 -3.97 -34.92 19.57
CA ASP A 443 -2.99 -34.67 20.64
C ASP A 443 -1.97 -35.80 20.70
N GLU A 444 -2.46 -37.05 20.71
CA GLU A 444 -1.63 -38.26 20.69
C GLU A 444 -0.75 -38.31 19.44
N MET A 445 -1.27 -37.87 18.29
CA MET A 445 -0.52 -37.82 17.05
C MET A 445 0.63 -36.81 17.12
N ILE A 446 0.41 -35.61 17.67
CA ILE A 446 1.47 -34.61 17.84
C ILE A 446 2.58 -35.17 18.73
N GLU A 447 2.21 -35.76 19.87
CA GLU A 447 3.17 -36.35 20.80
C GLU A 447 4.00 -37.46 20.15
N LYS A 448 3.34 -38.40 19.47
CA LYS A 448 4.02 -39.52 18.79
C LYS A 448 4.87 -39.08 17.60
N LEU A 449 4.48 -38.01 16.89
CA LEU A 449 5.29 -37.43 15.81
C LEU A 449 6.56 -36.77 16.34
N ALA A 450 6.52 -36.24 17.56
CA ALA A 450 7.68 -35.64 18.23
C ALA A 450 8.68 -36.66 18.77
N GLN A 451 8.27 -37.92 18.94
CA GLN A 451 9.13 -38.99 19.41
C GLN A 451 10.16 -39.44 18.35
N ASP A 452 11.24 -40.05 18.83
CA ASP A 452 12.27 -40.64 17.98
C ASP A 452 11.68 -41.82 17.18
N HIS A 453 12.09 -41.98 15.91
CA HIS A 453 11.63 -43.06 15.05
C HIS A 453 12.36 -44.37 15.34
N ASN A 454 11.79 -45.51 14.96
CA ASN A 454 12.32 -46.84 15.27
C ASN A 454 13.61 -47.23 14.49
N PHE A 455 14.06 -46.43 13.53
CA PHE A 455 15.25 -46.72 12.71
C PHE A 455 16.54 -46.23 13.39
N VAL A 456 17.11 -47.08 14.24
CA VAL A 456 18.28 -46.74 15.06
C VAL A 456 19.48 -46.27 14.21
N ASN A 457 20.09 -45.14 14.58
CA ASN A 457 21.26 -44.51 13.93
C ASN A 457 21.07 -44.07 12.47
N GLU A 458 19.82 -43.94 12.03
CA GLU A 458 19.49 -43.46 10.69
C GLU A 458 18.93 -42.05 10.73
N TYR A 459 19.34 -41.19 9.81
CA TYR A 459 18.95 -39.78 9.80
C TYR A 459 18.14 -39.46 8.54
N CYS A 460 17.01 -38.76 8.66
CA CYS A 460 16.18 -38.42 7.50
C CYS A 460 16.72 -37.23 6.66
N PHE A 461 17.60 -36.39 7.21
CA PHE A 461 18.15 -35.23 6.50
C PHE A 461 19.64 -35.38 6.20
N LEU A 462 20.01 -35.07 4.96
CA LEU A 462 21.37 -34.63 4.66
C LEU A 462 21.55 -33.22 5.23
N ILE A 463 22.65 -33.06 5.94
CA ILE A 463 23.17 -31.74 6.29
C ILE A 463 23.92 -31.27 5.04
N GLU A 464 23.30 -30.37 4.29
CA GLU A 464 23.99 -29.68 3.21
C GLU A 464 24.79 -28.54 3.85
N ASN A 465 26.10 -28.60 3.73
CA ASN A 465 26.94 -27.47 4.10
C ASN A 465 26.82 -26.44 2.99
N GLU A 466 26.27 -25.27 3.32
CA GLU A 466 26.42 -24.09 2.48
C GLU A 466 27.92 -23.84 2.26
N ARG A 467 28.26 -23.20 1.14
CA ARG A 467 29.66 -22.96 0.70
C ARG A 467 30.56 -22.62 1.88
N GLU A 468 31.76 -23.21 1.93
CA GLU A 468 32.75 -22.99 3.00
C GLU A 468 32.96 -21.49 3.26
N ASN A 469 32.28 -20.96 4.28
CA ASN A 469 32.50 -19.62 4.78
C ASN A 469 33.39 -19.74 6.02
N LEU A 470 34.61 -19.23 5.89
CA LEU A 470 35.67 -19.31 6.90
C LEU A 470 35.43 -18.39 8.11
N HIS A 471 34.35 -17.60 8.12
CA HIS A 471 34.03 -16.73 9.24
C HIS A 471 33.69 -17.55 10.49
N GLN A 472 34.37 -17.30 11.61
CA GLN A 472 34.23 -18.09 12.84
C GLN A 472 32.78 -18.18 13.34
N LEU A 473 32.03 -17.07 13.31
CA LEU A 473 30.60 -17.07 13.66
C LEU A 473 29.77 -17.99 12.76
N HIS A 474 30.09 -18.04 11.46
CA HIS A 474 29.37 -18.91 10.54
C HIS A 474 29.66 -20.39 10.85
N ILE A 475 30.91 -20.73 11.19
CA ILE A 475 31.29 -22.08 11.61
C ILE A 475 30.49 -22.52 12.86
N GLU A 476 30.36 -21.64 13.85
CA GLU A 476 29.60 -21.93 15.07
C GLU A 476 28.09 -22.04 14.84
N ILE A 477 27.51 -21.17 13.99
CA ILE A 477 26.10 -21.23 13.61
C ILE A 477 25.83 -22.51 12.80
N GLN A 478 26.68 -22.84 11.83
CA GLN A 478 26.55 -24.04 11.03
C GLN A 478 26.55 -25.27 11.95
N ALA A 479 27.54 -25.43 12.83
CA ALA A 479 27.60 -26.52 13.80
C ALA A 479 26.34 -26.63 14.68
N SER A 480 25.74 -25.49 15.03
CA SER A 480 24.51 -25.42 15.82
C SER A 480 23.28 -25.89 15.03
N VAL A 481 23.13 -25.42 13.78
CA VAL A 481 22.11 -25.89 12.83
C VAL A 481 22.27 -27.38 12.54
N GLU A 482 23.52 -27.87 12.41
CA GLU A 482 23.81 -29.28 12.23
C GLU A 482 23.29 -30.11 13.40
N LYS A 483 23.52 -29.64 14.62
CA LYS A 483 23.04 -30.31 15.84
C LYS A 483 21.52 -30.37 15.87
N PHE A 484 20.83 -29.28 15.55
CA PHE A 484 19.37 -29.26 15.45
C PHE A 484 18.85 -30.24 14.40
N ASN A 485 19.39 -30.16 13.18
CA ASN A 485 19.00 -31.06 12.10
C ASN A 485 19.23 -32.52 12.46
N LYS A 486 20.31 -32.83 13.20
CA LYS A 486 20.58 -34.18 13.72
C LYS A 486 19.49 -34.65 14.69
N VAL A 487 19.05 -33.78 15.61
CA VAL A 487 17.99 -34.11 16.57
C VAL A 487 16.66 -34.32 15.86
N VAL A 488 16.27 -33.39 14.97
CA VAL A 488 15.01 -33.53 14.21
C VAL A 488 15.07 -34.74 13.30
N SER A 489 16.19 -35.01 12.63
CA SER A 489 16.33 -36.15 11.69
C SER A 489 16.01 -37.52 12.30
N LEU A 490 16.05 -37.64 13.62
CA LEU A 490 15.79 -38.87 14.37
C LEU A 490 14.33 -39.07 14.75
N THR A 491 13.42 -38.12 14.45
CA THR A 491 12.03 -38.16 14.89
C THR A 491 11.06 -38.66 13.81
N ASN A 492 9.87 -39.10 14.22
CA ASN A 492 8.83 -39.55 13.30
C ASN A 492 8.37 -38.45 12.33
N ILE A 493 8.39 -37.18 12.78
CA ILE A 493 8.08 -36.04 11.90
C ILE A 493 9.10 -35.87 10.77
N ALA A 494 10.37 -36.22 10.99
CA ALA A 494 11.37 -36.15 9.92
C ALA A 494 11.17 -37.21 8.84
N VAL A 495 10.68 -38.39 9.20
CA VAL A 495 10.23 -39.41 8.23
C VAL A 495 9.09 -38.83 7.39
N MET A 496 8.12 -38.16 8.03
CA MET A 496 6.97 -37.56 7.33
C MET A 496 7.39 -36.43 6.38
N ILE A 497 8.34 -35.59 6.78
CA ILE A 497 8.96 -34.55 5.92
C ILE A 497 9.59 -35.23 4.70
N SER A 498 10.39 -36.28 4.92
CA SER A 498 11.07 -37.04 3.87
C SER A 498 10.09 -37.69 2.89
N GLU A 499 9.00 -38.32 3.38
CA GLU A 499 7.94 -38.88 2.54
C GLU A 499 7.23 -37.82 1.70
N THR A 500 6.89 -36.70 2.32
CA THR A 500 6.16 -35.60 1.67
C THR A 500 7.01 -34.96 0.57
N GLU A 501 8.26 -34.63 0.87
CA GLU A 501 9.22 -34.06 -0.08
C GLU A 501 9.45 -35.01 -1.26
N ASN A 502 9.71 -36.29 -1.00
CA ASN A 502 9.91 -37.30 -2.04
C ASN A 502 8.65 -37.54 -2.90
N MET A 503 7.46 -37.45 -2.33
CA MET A 503 6.22 -37.60 -3.08
C MET A 503 5.95 -36.37 -3.95
N PHE A 504 5.92 -35.17 -3.36
CA PHE A 504 5.50 -33.95 -4.07
C PHE A 504 6.53 -33.46 -5.10
N SER A 505 7.83 -33.72 -4.88
CA SER A 505 8.87 -33.48 -5.89
C SER A 505 8.61 -34.26 -7.19
N ARG A 506 8.05 -35.48 -7.10
CA ARG A 506 7.69 -36.32 -8.25
C ARG A 506 6.33 -35.99 -8.85
N LEU A 507 5.38 -35.56 -8.02
CA LEU A 507 4.07 -35.12 -8.50
C LEU A 507 4.17 -33.82 -9.31
N CYS A 508 5.18 -32.99 -9.06
CA CYS A 508 5.56 -31.87 -9.92
C CYS A 508 5.98 -32.38 -11.31
N GLY A 509 5.31 -31.90 -12.37
CA GLY A 509 5.43 -32.42 -13.74
C GLY A 509 6.83 -32.36 -14.38
N SER A 510 7.83 -31.77 -13.72
CA SER A 510 9.22 -31.71 -14.13
C SER A 510 9.97 -33.05 -13.95
N TYR A 511 9.61 -33.89 -12.97
CA TYR A 511 10.34 -35.13 -12.70
C TYR A 511 10.27 -36.14 -13.86
N ILE A 512 9.19 -36.10 -14.66
CA ILE A 512 8.97 -37.03 -15.78
C ILE A 512 9.26 -36.38 -17.14
N ALA A 513 9.47 -35.06 -17.18
CA ALA A 513 9.86 -34.35 -18.37
C ALA A 513 11.40 -34.41 -18.49
N GLY A 514 11.92 -35.46 -19.15
CA GLY A 514 13.30 -35.40 -19.65
C GLY A 514 13.47 -34.12 -20.47
N LYS A 515 14.66 -33.50 -20.43
CA LYS A 515 14.98 -32.15 -20.95
C LYS A 515 14.39 -31.74 -22.31
N ASN A 516 13.92 -32.69 -23.14
CA ASN A 516 13.31 -32.45 -24.47
C ASN A 516 12.04 -33.29 -24.76
N LYS A 517 11.40 -33.95 -23.79
CA LYS A 517 10.19 -34.77 -24.01
C LYS A 517 8.97 -34.10 -23.39
N GLY A 518 7.93 -33.86 -24.19
CA GLY A 518 6.67 -33.25 -23.75
C GLY A 518 6.14 -33.93 -22.48
N GLY A 519 5.78 -33.11 -21.48
CA GLY A 519 5.42 -33.58 -20.15
C GLY A 519 4.28 -34.60 -20.15
N ASN A 520 4.36 -35.60 -19.26
CA ASN A 520 3.38 -36.66 -19.04
C ASN A 520 2.09 -36.17 -18.34
N HIS A 521 1.58 -35.01 -18.75
CA HIS A 521 0.38 -34.40 -18.18
C HIS A 521 -0.88 -35.24 -18.43
N ASN A 522 -0.91 -35.98 -19.55
CA ASN A 522 -2.09 -36.76 -19.96
C ASN A 522 -1.95 -38.24 -19.58
N LYS A 523 -1.30 -38.58 -18.47
CA LYS A 523 -1.03 -39.98 -18.09
C LYS A 523 -1.44 -40.27 -16.65
N ILE A 524 -1.90 -41.48 -16.42
CA ILE A 524 -2.07 -42.07 -15.08
C ILE A 524 -0.72 -42.68 -14.71
N VAL A 525 -0.17 -42.24 -13.59
CA VAL A 525 1.18 -42.64 -13.14
C VAL A 525 1.14 -43.13 -11.70
N ALA A 526 1.99 -44.09 -11.37
CA ALA A 526 2.18 -44.59 -10.00
C ALA A 526 3.59 -44.25 -9.51
N PHE A 527 3.71 -43.87 -8.24
CA PHE A 527 4.99 -43.59 -7.58
C PHE A 527 5.04 -44.25 -6.21
N PRO A 528 6.22 -44.71 -5.75
CA PRO A 528 6.38 -45.12 -4.36
C PRO A 528 6.36 -43.91 -3.42
N ILE A 529 5.66 -44.06 -2.29
CA ILE A 529 5.72 -43.16 -1.14
C ILE A 529 6.91 -43.62 -0.31
N ARG A 530 8.04 -42.91 -0.46
CA ARG A 530 9.31 -43.29 0.16
C ARG A 530 9.92 -42.21 1.02
N SER A 531 10.67 -42.63 2.02
CA SER A 531 11.54 -41.80 2.85
C SER A 531 13.00 -42.22 2.65
N ASN A 532 13.89 -41.24 2.57
CA ASN A 532 15.33 -41.45 2.52
C ASN A 532 15.93 -41.38 3.92
N PHE A 533 16.86 -42.28 4.19
CA PHE A 533 17.61 -42.37 5.44
C PHE A 533 19.11 -42.45 5.15
N TYR A 534 19.89 -41.73 5.94
CA TYR A 534 21.33 -41.65 5.79
C TYR A 534 22.00 -42.33 6.98
N LYS A 535 22.84 -43.33 6.69
CA LYS A 535 23.70 -43.97 7.70
C LYS A 535 25.03 -43.25 7.77
N ARG A 536 25.37 -42.71 8.95
CA ARG A 536 26.69 -42.10 9.20
C ARG A 536 27.67 -43.17 9.71
N PRO A 537 28.95 -43.15 9.29
CA PRO A 537 29.62 -42.14 8.47
C PRO A 537 29.55 -42.38 6.93
N GLU A 538 29.04 -43.53 6.49
CA GLU A 538 29.26 -44.05 5.13
C GLU A 538 28.50 -43.31 4.01
N LYS A 539 27.64 -42.32 4.33
CA LYS A 539 26.74 -41.63 3.36
C LYS A 539 25.87 -42.60 2.54
N ASN A 540 25.75 -43.86 2.97
CA ASN A 540 24.88 -44.84 2.34
C ASN A 540 23.42 -44.43 2.57
N ILE A 541 22.66 -44.38 1.48
CA ILE A 541 21.23 -44.03 1.47
C ILE A 541 20.44 -45.32 1.61
N ALA A 542 19.84 -45.54 2.78
CA ALA A 542 18.78 -46.52 2.93
C ALA A 542 17.45 -45.86 2.52
N ARG A 543 16.64 -46.56 1.73
CA ARG A 543 15.32 -46.09 1.34
C ARG A 543 14.28 -47.00 1.97
N ARG A 544 13.17 -46.41 2.41
CA ARG A 544 12.01 -47.17 2.89
C ARG A 544 10.75 -46.65 2.25
N MET A 545 9.80 -47.55 2.07
CA MET A 545 8.53 -47.28 1.43
C MET A 545 7.38 -47.63 2.36
N SER A 546 6.35 -46.79 2.38
CA SER A 546 5.13 -47.02 3.16
C SER A 546 3.89 -47.26 2.30
N GLY A 547 4.01 -47.10 0.97
CA GLY A 547 2.87 -47.23 0.08
C GLY A 547 3.16 -46.78 -1.34
N ILE A 548 2.13 -46.78 -2.18
CA ILE A 548 2.14 -46.20 -3.52
C ILE A 548 1.11 -45.07 -3.64
N VAL A 549 1.41 -44.08 -4.48
CA VAL A 549 0.46 -43.05 -4.90
C VAL A 549 0.20 -43.15 -6.39
N ILE A 550 -1.06 -43.23 -6.78
CA ILE A 550 -1.52 -43.26 -8.16
C ILE A 550 -2.14 -41.90 -8.50
N ARG A 551 -1.50 -41.18 -9.41
CA ARG A 551 -1.91 -39.85 -9.85
C ARG A 551 -2.70 -39.93 -11.14
N GLY A 552 -3.85 -39.26 -11.19
CA GLY A 552 -4.60 -39.06 -12.42
C GLY A 552 -3.90 -38.13 -13.42
N PRO A 553 -4.50 -37.91 -14.61
CA PRO A 553 -4.01 -36.94 -15.59
C PRO A 553 -4.09 -35.51 -15.03
N THR A 554 -3.02 -34.73 -15.26
CA THR A 554 -2.80 -33.37 -14.77
C THR A 554 -3.12 -32.34 -15.86
N HIS A 555 -4.37 -31.90 -15.94
CA HIS A 555 -4.78 -30.74 -16.76
C HIS A 555 -4.97 -29.46 -15.95
N ALA A 556 -4.12 -29.26 -14.93
CA ALA A 556 -4.19 -28.10 -14.04
C ALA A 556 -3.55 -26.86 -14.70
N ARG A 557 -4.40 -25.94 -15.18
CA ARG A 557 -3.98 -24.66 -15.77
C ARG A 557 -3.73 -23.65 -14.66
N SER A 558 -4.71 -23.49 -13.77
CA SER A 558 -4.65 -22.57 -12.63
C SER A 558 -3.91 -23.21 -11.43
N LEU A 559 -3.40 -22.36 -10.54
CA LEU A 559 -2.83 -22.77 -9.26
C LEU A 559 -3.86 -23.47 -8.35
N SER A 560 -5.13 -23.10 -8.47
CA SER A 560 -6.25 -23.67 -7.71
C SER A 560 -6.81 -24.96 -8.29
N ASP A 561 -6.42 -25.34 -9.52
CA ASP A 561 -6.89 -26.56 -10.15
C ASP A 561 -6.41 -27.79 -9.37
N ARG A 562 -7.34 -28.71 -9.12
CA ARG A 562 -7.07 -29.95 -8.37
C ARG A 562 -6.74 -31.11 -9.30
N THR A 563 -5.80 -31.93 -8.86
CA THR A 563 -5.45 -33.23 -9.46
C THR A 563 -5.82 -34.31 -8.47
N ASN A 564 -6.60 -35.30 -8.90
CA ASN A 564 -6.98 -36.43 -8.05
C ASN A 564 -5.82 -37.43 -7.96
N ILE A 565 -5.67 -37.99 -6.78
CA ILE A 565 -4.71 -39.05 -6.45
C ILE A 565 -5.43 -40.14 -5.64
N VAL A 566 -4.92 -41.35 -5.73
CA VAL A 566 -5.28 -42.44 -4.81
C VAL A 566 -3.99 -42.88 -4.10
N THR A 567 -3.99 -42.90 -2.78
CA THR A 567 -2.86 -43.40 -1.98
C THR A 567 -3.21 -44.78 -1.45
N ILE A 568 -2.26 -45.71 -1.49
CA ILE A 568 -2.38 -47.07 -0.98
C ILE A 568 -1.21 -47.24 0.00
N GLU A 569 -1.48 -47.23 1.29
CA GLU A 569 -0.47 -47.18 2.36
C GLU A 569 -0.60 -48.40 3.30
N ILE A 570 0.53 -48.95 3.75
CA ILE A 570 0.57 -50.01 4.77
C ILE A 570 0.36 -49.37 6.13
N VAL A 571 -0.70 -49.78 6.82
CA VAL A 571 -1.03 -49.25 8.14
C VAL A 571 -0.66 -50.24 9.24
N ASN A 572 -0.36 -49.71 10.41
CA ASN A 572 -0.07 -50.48 11.61
C ASN A 572 -1.31 -50.58 12.53
N ASP A 573 -1.18 -51.29 13.65
CA ASP A 573 -2.29 -51.51 14.56
C ASP A 573 -2.74 -50.27 15.35
N SER A 574 -1.97 -49.18 15.33
CA SER A 574 -2.38 -47.91 15.96
C SER A 574 -3.36 -47.10 15.12
N PHE A 575 -3.53 -47.46 13.84
CA PHE A 575 -4.46 -46.80 12.94
C PHE A 575 -5.92 -47.20 13.23
N ASN A 576 -6.83 -46.22 13.19
CA ASN A 576 -8.27 -46.43 13.24
C ASN A 576 -8.94 -45.74 12.04
N GLU A 577 -9.90 -46.42 11.43
CA GLU A 577 -10.66 -45.93 10.28
C GLU A 577 -11.43 -44.63 10.55
N ILE A 578 -11.84 -44.39 11.79
CA ILE A 578 -12.54 -43.15 12.17
C ILE A 578 -11.67 -41.90 11.96
N TYR A 579 -10.35 -42.06 11.87
CA TYR A 579 -9.41 -40.94 11.70
C TYR A 579 -9.38 -40.40 10.28
N VAL A 580 -10.03 -41.03 9.28
CA VAL A 580 -9.95 -40.62 7.87
C VAL A 580 -11.31 -40.68 7.17
N LYS A 581 -11.39 -40.06 5.99
CA LYS A 581 -12.55 -40.09 5.09
C LYS A 581 -12.18 -40.64 3.72
N ASN A 582 -13.20 -41.07 2.96
CA ASN A 582 -13.08 -41.57 1.58
C ASN A 582 -12.00 -42.66 1.44
N HIS A 583 -12.11 -43.69 2.28
CA HIS A 583 -11.14 -44.76 2.40
C HIS A 583 -11.76 -46.14 2.21
N CYS A 584 -10.89 -47.11 1.95
CA CYS A 584 -11.15 -48.54 2.08
C CYS A 584 -9.97 -49.15 2.85
N LEU A 585 -10.26 -49.89 3.91
CA LEU A 585 -9.26 -50.67 4.64
C LEU A 585 -9.39 -52.14 4.25
N ILE A 586 -8.26 -52.76 3.92
CA ILE A 586 -8.16 -54.19 3.64
C ILE A 586 -7.28 -54.81 4.71
N THR A 587 -7.82 -55.80 5.42
CA THR A 587 -7.09 -56.60 6.41
C THR A 587 -6.83 -57.98 5.83
N TYR A 588 -5.58 -58.44 5.90
CA TYR A 588 -5.14 -59.74 5.42
C TYR A 588 -4.98 -60.72 6.59
N LYS A 589 -5.10 -62.02 6.30
CA LYS A 589 -5.00 -63.11 7.30
C LYS A 589 -3.68 -63.13 8.08
N ASN A 590 -2.60 -62.61 7.48
CA ASN A 590 -1.29 -62.48 8.12
C ASN A 590 -1.19 -61.26 9.07
N GLY A 591 -2.28 -60.51 9.26
CA GLY A 591 -2.33 -59.29 10.08
C GLY A 591 -1.91 -58.01 9.35
N MET A 592 -1.42 -58.09 8.12
CA MET A 592 -1.11 -56.90 7.32
C MET A 592 -2.40 -56.10 7.05
N LYS A 593 -2.31 -54.78 7.09
CA LYS A 593 -3.43 -53.88 6.80
C LYS A 593 -3.02 -52.85 5.76
N ILE A 594 -3.88 -52.64 4.78
CA ILE A 594 -3.66 -51.69 3.69
C ILE A 594 -4.83 -50.72 3.63
N LEU A 595 -4.51 -49.42 3.68
CA LEU A 595 -5.47 -48.35 3.56
C LEU A 595 -5.38 -47.72 2.17
N ILE A 596 -6.49 -47.74 1.45
CA ILE A 596 -6.66 -47.07 0.16
C ILE A 596 -7.46 -45.80 0.41
N ARG A 597 -6.94 -44.63 0.00
CA ARG A 597 -7.62 -43.34 0.18
C ARG A 597 -7.72 -42.57 -1.12
N ARG A 598 -8.89 -42.00 -1.37
CA ARG A 598 -9.11 -41.06 -2.46
C ARG A 598 -8.84 -39.64 -2.00
N ASN A 599 -7.88 -38.99 -2.65
CA ASN A 599 -7.42 -37.66 -2.31
C ASN A 599 -7.32 -36.76 -3.55
N ALA A 600 -7.08 -35.47 -3.32
CA ALA A 600 -6.72 -34.53 -4.37
C ALA A 600 -5.80 -33.45 -3.81
N PHE A 601 -4.89 -32.95 -4.65
CA PHE A 601 -4.01 -31.82 -4.35
C PHE A 601 -4.21 -30.71 -5.38
N LYS A 602 -4.07 -29.45 -4.97
CA LYS A 602 -4.04 -28.30 -5.87
C LYS A 602 -2.67 -28.20 -6.52
N LYS A 603 -2.59 -27.64 -7.73
CA LYS A 603 -1.31 -27.40 -8.41
C LYS A 603 -0.32 -26.61 -7.54
N ILE A 604 -0.81 -25.66 -6.75
CA ILE A 604 0.00 -24.87 -5.82
C ILE A 604 0.61 -25.71 -4.69
N ASP A 605 -0.06 -26.76 -4.22
CA ASP A 605 0.42 -27.57 -3.10
C ASP A 605 1.77 -28.24 -3.42
N ALA A 606 1.98 -28.62 -4.68
CA ALA A 606 3.15 -29.39 -5.10
C ALA A 606 4.49 -28.65 -4.88
N PRO A 607 4.70 -27.40 -5.34
CA PRO A 607 5.92 -26.66 -5.02
C PRO A 607 6.08 -26.39 -3.51
N TYR A 608 5.01 -26.02 -2.78
CA TYR A 608 5.14 -25.77 -1.32
C TYR A 608 5.54 -27.01 -0.54
N LEU A 609 4.91 -28.16 -0.82
CA LEU A 609 5.16 -29.41 -0.12
C LEU A 609 6.44 -30.11 -0.59
N THR A 610 6.94 -29.80 -1.79
CA THR A 610 8.29 -30.22 -2.22
C THR A 610 9.35 -29.59 -1.32
N PHE A 611 9.15 -28.35 -0.85
CA PHE A 611 10.07 -27.66 0.04
C PHE A 611 9.59 -27.63 1.50
N ILE A 612 8.87 -28.68 1.94
CA ILE A 612 8.29 -28.74 3.29
C ILE A 612 9.33 -28.62 4.41
N LYS A 613 10.60 -28.97 4.15
CA LYS A 613 11.73 -28.75 5.06
C LYS A 613 11.89 -27.28 5.48
N ASN A 614 11.40 -26.31 4.69
CA ASN A 614 11.38 -24.89 5.06
C ASN A 614 10.55 -24.61 6.33
N SER A 615 9.66 -25.52 6.72
CA SER A 615 8.90 -25.46 7.98
C SER A 615 9.80 -25.49 9.22
N LEU A 616 11.07 -25.93 9.08
CA LEU A 616 12.06 -25.91 10.16
C LEU A 616 12.60 -24.51 10.47
N PHE A 617 12.42 -23.54 9.57
CA PHE A 617 12.95 -22.19 9.73
C PHE A 617 12.45 -21.50 11.02
N ASN A 618 11.13 -21.53 11.27
CA ASN A 618 10.55 -20.87 12.43
C ASN A 618 11.03 -21.48 13.77
N PRO A 619 11.02 -22.81 13.96
CA PRO A 619 11.58 -23.42 15.16
C PRO A 619 13.07 -23.12 15.38
N VAL A 620 13.88 -23.14 14.31
CA VAL A 620 15.32 -22.84 14.41
C VAL A 620 15.55 -21.38 14.83
N ASN A 621 14.81 -20.44 14.23
CA ASN A 621 14.86 -19.03 14.62
C ASN A 621 14.42 -18.83 16.07
N LEU A 622 13.39 -19.53 16.53
CA LEU A 622 12.93 -19.45 17.92
C LEU A 622 14.04 -19.90 18.89
N ILE A 623 14.78 -20.96 18.58
CA ILE A 623 15.95 -21.37 19.37
C ILE A 623 16.99 -20.26 19.39
N GLY A 624 17.27 -19.64 18.24
CA GLY A 624 18.19 -18.51 18.11
C GLY A 624 17.79 -17.32 18.99
N GLU A 625 16.51 -16.93 18.99
CA GLU A 625 15.98 -15.83 19.82
C GLU A 625 16.06 -16.13 21.32
N VAL A 626 15.64 -17.34 21.74
CA VAL A 626 15.74 -17.78 23.14
C VAL A 626 17.20 -17.77 23.59
N PHE A 627 18.10 -18.21 22.71
CA PHE A 627 19.52 -18.24 22.97
C PHE A 627 20.12 -16.82 23.07
N ASN A 628 19.82 -15.92 22.14
CA ASN A 628 20.25 -14.51 22.18
C ASN A 628 19.85 -13.84 23.50
N PHE A 629 18.61 -14.07 23.96
CA PHE A 629 18.16 -13.55 25.25
C PHE A 629 18.95 -14.13 26.43
N SER A 630 19.27 -15.43 26.40
CA SER A 630 20.08 -16.08 27.45
C SER A 630 21.52 -15.56 27.49
N MET A 631 22.12 -15.28 26.32
CA MET A 631 23.48 -14.73 26.19
C MET A 631 23.56 -13.33 26.82
N LEU A 632 22.59 -12.46 26.53
CA LEU A 632 22.48 -11.12 27.13
C LEU A 632 22.42 -11.15 28.66
N LYS A 633 21.80 -12.21 29.23
CA LYS A 633 21.65 -12.35 30.68
C LYS A 633 22.88 -12.95 31.37
N HIS A 634 23.62 -13.81 30.69
CA HIS A 634 24.69 -14.63 31.31
C HIS A 634 26.12 -14.30 30.84
N ASN A 635 26.32 -13.35 29.93
CA ASN A 635 27.64 -12.95 29.39
C ASN A 635 28.49 -14.15 28.88
N SER A 636 27.85 -15.24 28.46
CA SER A 636 28.55 -16.39 27.86
C SER A 636 28.68 -16.19 26.35
N ILE A 637 29.74 -16.74 25.74
CA ILE A 637 30.09 -16.54 24.31
C ILE A 637 29.91 -17.84 23.50
N ASN A 638 29.62 -18.98 24.13
CA ASN A 638 29.63 -20.28 23.45
C ASN A 638 28.25 -20.66 22.87
N ILE A 639 28.04 -20.31 21.59
CA ILE A 639 26.83 -20.59 20.81
C ILE A 639 26.53 -22.09 20.72
N VAL A 640 27.53 -22.87 20.32
CA VAL A 640 27.40 -24.32 20.13
C VAL A 640 27.10 -25.04 21.44
N GLY A 641 27.75 -24.61 22.52
CA GLY A 641 27.57 -25.18 23.86
C GLY A 641 26.17 -24.92 24.43
N GLY A 642 25.65 -23.70 24.29
CA GLY A 642 24.34 -23.34 24.82
C GLY A 642 23.16 -23.88 24.00
N MET A 643 23.23 -23.84 22.67
CA MET A 643 22.27 -24.60 21.85
C MET A 643 22.37 -26.09 22.15
N GLY A 644 23.60 -26.55 22.40
CA GLY A 644 23.86 -27.90 22.78
C GLY A 644 23.20 -28.33 24.10
N SER A 645 23.13 -27.47 25.10
CA SER A 645 22.49 -27.78 26.38
C SER A 645 20.97 -27.77 26.29
N ILE A 646 20.39 -26.84 25.52
CA ILE A 646 18.95 -26.77 25.25
C ILE A 646 18.47 -28.06 24.58
N LEU A 647 19.16 -28.50 23.53
CA LEU A 647 18.78 -29.70 22.77
C LEU A 647 19.07 -31.01 23.52
N SER A 648 19.92 -30.98 24.54
CA SER A 648 20.20 -32.14 25.39
C SER A 648 19.25 -32.25 26.59
N ASN A 649 18.62 -31.15 27.03
CA ASN A 649 17.60 -31.18 28.07
C ASN A 649 16.30 -31.75 27.51
N GLN A 650 15.78 -32.83 28.10
CA GLN A 650 14.58 -33.51 27.58
C GLN A 650 13.35 -32.61 27.49
N GLY A 651 13.08 -31.79 28.50
CA GLY A 651 11.91 -30.89 28.50
C GLY A 651 12.01 -29.84 27.41
N SER A 652 13.19 -29.22 27.26
CA SER A 652 13.44 -28.24 26.20
C SER A 652 13.45 -28.90 24.81
N LYS A 653 14.09 -30.07 24.64
CA LYS A 653 14.08 -30.85 23.39
C LYS A 653 12.64 -31.08 22.95
N HIS A 654 11.80 -31.62 23.83
CA HIS A 654 10.41 -31.93 23.52
C HIS A 654 9.65 -30.68 23.06
N PHE A 655 9.72 -29.59 23.83
CA PHE A 655 9.10 -28.32 23.46
C PHE A 655 9.46 -27.83 22.05
N PHE A 656 10.74 -27.90 21.66
CA PHE A 656 11.17 -27.44 20.33
C PHE A 656 10.74 -28.40 19.21
N ILE A 657 10.75 -29.70 19.47
CA ILE A 657 10.29 -30.68 18.49
C ILE A 657 8.77 -30.56 18.28
N ASP A 658 7.99 -30.28 19.33
CA ASP A 658 6.55 -30.04 19.18
C ASP A 658 6.27 -28.84 18.26
N ARG A 659 7.06 -27.75 18.39
CA ARG A 659 6.97 -26.62 17.45
C ARG A 659 7.35 -27.01 16.02
N VAL A 660 8.27 -27.95 15.83
CA VAL A 660 8.56 -28.52 14.49
C VAL A 660 7.36 -29.28 13.97
N VAL A 661 6.76 -30.16 14.78
CA VAL A 661 5.56 -30.92 14.42
C VAL A 661 4.44 -29.97 14.00
N GLU A 662 4.13 -28.97 14.80
CA GLU A 662 3.07 -27.98 14.51
C GLU A 662 3.31 -27.23 13.20
N ASN A 663 4.53 -26.75 12.93
CA ASN A 663 4.84 -26.03 11.68
C ASN A 663 4.72 -26.95 10.46
N VAL A 664 5.15 -28.22 10.57
CA VAL A 664 5.04 -29.19 9.48
C VAL A 664 3.58 -29.58 9.25
N LEU A 665 2.80 -29.80 10.30
CA LEU A 665 1.36 -30.03 10.19
C LEU A 665 0.64 -28.84 9.56
N MET A 666 1.01 -27.61 9.92
CA MET A 666 0.48 -26.40 9.29
C MET A 666 0.70 -26.38 7.78
N ALA A 667 1.85 -26.84 7.30
CA ALA A 667 2.10 -26.99 5.86
C ALA A 667 1.25 -28.10 5.22
N LEU A 668 1.04 -29.22 5.91
CA LEU A 668 0.38 -30.42 5.38
C LEU A 668 -1.15 -30.35 5.34
N ILE A 669 -1.75 -29.78 6.38
CA ILE A 669 -3.20 -29.73 6.58
C ILE A 669 -3.75 -28.31 6.69
N GLY A 670 -2.90 -27.28 6.60
CA GLY A 670 -3.32 -25.88 6.67
C GLY A 670 -4.28 -25.49 5.54
N ASN A 671 -5.27 -24.67 5.89
CA ASN A 671 -6.26 -24.12 4.98
C ASN A 671 -6.59 -22.65 5.35
N SER A 672 -7.43 -22.00 4.54
CA SER A 672 -7.76 -20.57 4.70
C SER A 672 -8.45 -20.24 6.03
N ARG A 673 -9.14 -21.19 6.66
CA ARG A 673 -9.76 -20.98 7.98
C ARG A 673 -8.70 -20.95 9.08
N ASP A 674 -7.62 -21.74 8.94
CA ASP A 674 -6.51 -21.67 9.88
C ASP A 674 -5.82 -20.30 9.81
N GLU A 675 -5.68 -19.71 8.63
CA GLU A 675 -5.14 -18.35 8.48
C GLU A 675 -5.98 -17.31 9.23
N GLY A 676 -7.32 -17.38 9.08
CA GLY A 676 -8.26 -16.54 9.81
C GLY A 676 -8.15 -16.76 11.33
N TYR A 677 -8.17 -18.02 11.76
CA TYR A 677 -8.03 -18.39 13.16
C TYR A 677 -6.69 -17.92 13.76
N PHE A 678 -5.55 -18.16 13.10
CA PHE A 678 -4.24 -17.78 13.61
C PHE A 678 -4.04 -16.26 13.69
N SER A 679 -4.72 -15.49 12.83
CA SER A 679 -4.78 -14.03 12.95
C SER A 679 -5.47 -13.61 14.26
N MET A 680 -6.56 -14.28 14.63
CA MET A 680 -7.26 -14.02 15.89
C MET A 680 -6.55 -14.62 17.11
N LEU A 681 -5.88 -15.76 16.96
CA LEU A 681 -5.03 -16.35 17.99
C LEU A 681 -3.94 -15.37 18.46
N ARG A 682 -3.37 -14.59 17.53
CA ARG A 682 -2.43 -13.52 17.89
C ARG A 682 -3.06 -12.49 18.83
N LYS A 683 -4.30 -12.06 18.56
CA LYS A 683 -5.03 -11.11 19.41
C LYS A 683 -5.36 -11.74 20.77
N LEU A 684 -5.80 -13.00 20.80
CA LEU A 684 -6.03 -13.78 22.03
C LEU A 684 -4.76 -13.84 22.88
N LEU A 685 -3.61 -14.15 22.27
CA LEU A 685 -2.33 -14.18 22.95
C LEU A 685 -1.96 -12.79 23.52
N MET A 686 -2.20 -11.71 22.79
CA MET A 686 -1.96 -10.35 23.30
C MET A 686 -2.83 -10.02 24.52
N ILE A 687 -4.11 -10.44 24.52
CA ILE A 687 -5.01 -10.29 25.67
C ILE A 687 -4.45 -11.04 26.89
N LEU A 688 -4.05 -12.30 26.71
CA LEU A 688 -3.47 -13.13 27.79
C LEU A 688 -2.14 -12.57 28.29
N LEU A 689 -1.29 -12.05 27.42
CA LEU A 689 -0.01 -11.42 27.80
C LEU A 689 -0.22 -10.12 28.57
N SER A 690 -1.17 -9.27 28.16
CA SER A 690 -1.56 -8.07 28.91
C SER A 690 -2.04 -8.44 30.31
N LYS A 691 -2.90 -9.47 30.41
CA LYS A 691 -3.36 -9.99 31.72
C LYS A 691 -2.19 -10.49 32.58
N ARG A 692 -1.25 -11.25 32.00
CA ARG A 692 -0.05 -11.73 32.69
C ARG A 692 0.84 -10.60 33.21
N ARG A 693 0.87 -9.46 32.51
CA ARG A 693 1.61 -8.25 32.91
C ARG A 693 0.80 -7.35 33.86
N SER A 694 -0.34 -7.82 34.38
CA SER A 694 -1.26 -7.04 35.20
C SER A 694 -1.71 -5.73 34.52
N SER A 695 -1.75 -5.72 33.19
CA SER A 695 -2.23 -4.60 32.38
C SER A 695 -3.66 -4.85 31.90
N PHE A 696 -4.39 -3.78 31.61
CA PHE A 696 -5.75 -3.88 31.08
C PHE A 696 -5.73 -4.29 29.60
N ALA A 697 -6.67 -5.13 29.21
CA ALA A 697 -6.97 -5.43 27.82
C ALA A 697 -8.39 -4.91 27.54
N LEU A 698 -8.51 -3.95 26.63
CA LEU A 698 -9.78 -3.29 26.33
C LEU A 698 -10.32 -3.80 24.99
N SER A 699 -11.63 -3.97 24.89
CA SER A 699 -12.34 -4.31 23.66
C SER A 699 -13.42 -3.29 23.35
N LEU A 700 -13.68 -3.07 22.07
CA LEU A 700 -14.86 -2.35 21.56
C LEU A 700 -16.05 -3.29 21.45
N ASN A 701 -15.81 -4.53 21.02
CA ASN A 701 -16.83 -5.55 20.85
C ASN A 701 -16.19 -6.93 21.04
N ILE A 702 -16.32 -7.50 22.24
CA ILE A 702 -15.76 -8.83 22.53
C ILE A 702 -16.63 -9.95 21.97
N ASP A 703 -17.93 -9.71 21.75
CA ASP A 703 -18.86 -10.70 21.20
C ASP A 703 -18.53 -11.02 19.75
N GLU A 704 -18.51 -10.01 18.88
CA GLU A 704 -18.19 -10.19 17.46
C GLU A 704 -16.78 -10.77 17.25
N PHE A 705 -15.84 -10.43 18.13
CA PHE A 705 -14.50 -11.02 18.11
C PHE A 705 -14.54 -12.53 18.40
N CYS A 706 -15.26 -12.96 19.42
CA CYS A 706 -15.42 -14.38 19.75
C CYS A 706 -16.20 -15.13 18.65
N ASP A 707 -17.23 -14.52 18.08
CA ASP A 707 -17.99 -15.10 16.97
C ASP A 707 -17.10 -15.31 15.74
N SER A 708 -16.24 -14.33 15.42
CA SER A 708 -15.25 -14.45 14.34
C SER A 708 -14.22 -15.56 14.59
N VAL A 709 -13.82 -15.78 15.85
CA VAL A 709 -12.94 -16.90 16.22
C VAL A 709 -13.65 -18.23 16.01
N ASN A 710 -14.88 -18.36 16.51
CA ASN A 710 -15.68 -19.58 16.43
C ASN A 710 -16.05 -19.93 14.98
N GLU A 711 -16.29 -18.95 14.10
CA GLU A 711 -16.53 -19.15 12.67
C GLU A 711 -15.38 -19.89 11.98
N CYS A 712 -14.14 -19.70 12.43
CA CYS A 712 -12.97 -20.36 11.85
C CYS A 712 -12.82 -21.82 12.29
N ILE A 713 -13.45 -22.22 13.41
CA ILE A 713 -13.33 -23.55 14.01
C ILE A 713 -14.40 -24.50 13.46
N ILE A 714 -14.11 -25.07 12.27
CA ILE A 714 -15.08 -25.93 11.55
C ILE A 714 -14.64 -27.38 11.47
N ASP A 715 -13.55 -27.69 10.75
CA ASP A 715 -13.16 -29.07 10.43
C ASP A 715 -11.64 -29.30 10.36
N ASN A 716 -10.82 -28.33 10.82
CA ASN A 716 -9.37 -28.47 10.83
C ASN A 716 -8.85 -28.83 12.23
N PRO A 717 -8.19 -30.00 12.41
CA PRO A 717 -7.77 -30.43 13.73
C PRO A 717 -6.67 -29.56 14.32
N LEU A 718 -5.85 -28.90 13.49
CA LEU A 718 -4.77 -28.02 13.96
C LEU A 718 -5.32 -26.76 14.64
N SER A 719 -6.27 -26.05 14.00
CA SER A 719 -6.89 -24.87 14.62
C SER A 719 -7.60 -25.22 15.92
N MET A 720 -8.33 -26.34 15.95
CA MET A 720 -9.01 -26.84 17.14
C MET A 720 -8.04 -27.21 18.28
N TYR A 721 -6.89 -27.82 17.96
CA TYR A 721 -5.83 -28.10 18.93
C TYR A 721 -5.32 -26.83 19.63
N PHE A 722 -5.01 -25.79 18.84
CA PHE A 722 -4.59 -24.51 19.41
C PHE A 722 -5.72 -23.81 20.17
N HIS A 723 -6.97 -23.97 19.73
CA HIS A 723 -8.14 -23.42 20.43
C HIS A 723 -8.30 -24.05 21.81
N ASN A 724 -8.24 -25.38 21.89
CA ASN A 724 -8.28 -26.11 23.15
C ASN A 724 -7.11 -25.74 24.07
N SER A 725 -5.93 -25.53 23.51
CA SER A 725 -4.76 -25.04 24.27
C SER A 725 -5.01 -23.66 24.87
N ILE A 726 -5.63 -22.73 24.12
CA ILE A 726 -5.98 -21.41 24.63
C ILE A 726 -7.03 -21.51 25.73
N LEU A 727 -8.04 -22.36 25.56
CA LEU A 727 -9.07 -22.57 26.57
C LEU A 727 -8.51 -23.16 27.85
N TYR A 728 -7.57 -24.10 27.72
CA TYR A 728 -6.83 -24.63 28.87
C TYR A 728 -6.09 -23.51 29.61
N VAL A 729 -5.35 -22.66 28.90
CA VAL A 729 -4.66 -21.50 29.49
C VAL A 729 -5.65 -20.52 30.14
N CYS A 730 -6.79 -20.24 29.49
CA CYS A 730 -7.83 -19.39 30.06
C CYS A 730 -8.41 -20.00 31.34
N SER A 731 -8.62 -21.32 31.37
CA SER A 731 -9.12 -22.02 32.55
C SER A 731 -8.19 -21.87 33.75
N TYR A 732 -6.87 -21.93 33.53
CA TYR A 732 -5.83 -21.71 34.54
C TYR A 732 -5.91 -20.30 35.16
N TYR A 733 -6.12 -19.28 34.33
CA TYR A 733 -6.31 -17.90 34.80
C TYR A 733 -7.61 -17.68 35.58
N ILE A 734 -8.62 -18.54 35.39
CA ILE A 734 -9.90 -18.47 36.08
C ILE A 734 -9.83 -19.21 37.42
N THR A 735 -9.21 -20.38 37.49
CA THR A 735 -9.14 -21.19 38.71
C THR A 735 -8.11 -20.67 39.71
N GLY A 736 -7.12 -19.91 39.26
CA GLY A 736 -6.12 -19.27 40.14
C GLY A 736 -5.00 -20.20 40.61
N ASP A 737 -4.93 -21.43 40.10
CA ASP A 737 -3.76 -22.27 40.23
C ASP A 737 -2.64 -21.64 39.37
N VAL A 738 -1.58 -21.09 39.97
CA VAL A 738 -0.36 -20.62 39.27
C VAL A 738 0.85 -21.40 39.74
#